data_AF-A0A0F9FRF8-F1
#
_entry.id   AF-A0A0F9FRF8-F1
#
_cell.length_a   1.000
_cell.length_b   1.000
_cell.length_c   1.000
_cell.angle_alpha   90.00
_cell.angle_beta   90.00
_cell.angle_gamma   90.00
#
_symmetry.space_group_name_H-M   'P 1'
#
loop_
_entity.id
_entity.type
_entity.pdbx_description
1 polymer ?
#
loop_
_entity_poly.entity_id
_entity_poly.type
_entity_poly.pdbx_seq_one_letter_code
_entity_poly.pdbx_strand_id
1 'polypeptide(L)'
;LKDEGHPEQFMFHYGRMKGSDGKIVKDFFLAAYGTKTIGNHTSICESSKWTAHELTWGGHYNSWVFEATKFILNFGSNVLECHTNHIPQSQQCVAALAKGVPMYTFDVRLSNTAAKSTEWVPVKPGTDLAVVLAMCNVLLSNGICDRKFIETYTNVTVEELTKHLEQYTPAWAEKISGVPADKIRSIALAYGRAHPSVCISYRGAVMHYNGVQTERAIFMLEAIAGNIDCCGGRCRAVGASWKYTFSKPKTKGKKLHIVDGEKGKGAYAYPTHHASHQVFHMIRKGPERPDIYMIYCYNPVYVNGNVQGNIDLMKDEKKMPFIVAVDVALSESTELADLVLPDATYLERWTADDMVCPSQIPEFYIRQPMVKPLGEARNFCDVVCDIAKRLGLALPFNSAEEFVKNCCENTPGVREAGGFEYMKAHGAWYDRTAVKAYDSFAAEVDVKGATLDEATGVYYKKKADAKDYSSLSSKDAAKAYVAQKCGDGKARRGFPPDKHRWKTGLFEIRSKALADKGFHAIPAWMPVPEHAKMAQDELVLTTFKVATQTHSRTQNCKWLTEIYHENPAWINPVTAKACGVSDGDLIKVASSIGSITTKVRVTGAVVPGVVAISHHCGHWAYGGYASGKPCKDNYGHNCEPDCHEKWWGKGAEDKGPIVWREGRGVHLNWIIPNAGDPIGGAQRWMDTVVKVTKA
;
A
#
# COMPACT_ATOMS: atom_id res chain seq x y z
N LEU A 1 -28.17 12.46 -14.33
CA LEU A 1 -27.71 11.27 -13.55
C LEU A 1 -28.56 10.91 -12.33
N LYS A 2 -28.46 11.61 -11.19
CA LYS A 2 -29.19 11.21 -9.96
C LYS A 2 -30.71 11.14 -10.18
N ASP A 3 -31.29 12.22 -10.72
CA ASP A 3 -32.75 12.31 -10.89
C ASP A 3 -33.28 11.42 -12.03
N GLU A 4 -32.41 11.10 -12.99
CA GLU A 4 -32.63 10.07 -14.01
C GLU A 4 -32.50 8.64 -13.45
N GLY A 5 -32.17 8.47 -12.17
CA GLY A 5 -32.05 7.18 -11.53
C GLY A 5 -30.74 6.43 -11.81
N HIS A 6 -29.70 7.10 -12.33
CA HIS A 6 -28.38 6.53 -12.62
C HIS A 6 -27.23 7.13 -11.80
N PRO A 7 -27.32 7.20 -10.46
CA PRO A 7 -26.25 7.77 -9.64
C PRO A 7 -24.93 6.99 -9.74
N GLU A 8 -24.95 5.71 -10.12
CA GLU A 8 -23.75 4.89 -10.32
C GLU A 8 -22.83 5.37 -11.43
N GLN A 9 -23.36 6.13 -12.40
CA GLN A 9 -22.56 6.68 -13.50
C GLN A 9 -21.74 7.91 -13.07
N PHE A 10 -21.96 8.42 -11.84
CA PHE A 10 -21.00 9.31 -11.19
C PHE A 10 -19.95 8.48 -10.45
N MET A 11 -18.74 8.44 -10.99
CA MET A 11 -17.59 7.79 -10.37
C MET A 11 -16.71 8.80 -9.65
N PHE A 12 -16.37 8.49 -8.39
CA PHE A 12 -15.37 9.21 -7.62
C PHE A 12 -14.13 8.34 -7.42
N HIS A 13 -12.97 8.78 -7.91
CA HIS A 13 -11.71 8.05 -7.79
C HIS A 13 -10.67 8.87 -7.05
N TYR A 14 -10.25 8.39 -5.88
CA TYR A 14 -9.36 9.14 -5.01
C TYR A 14 -8.00 8.48 -4.81
N GLY A 15 -6.98 9.33 -4.71
CA GLY A 15 -5.65 8.98 -4.25
C GLY A 15 -5.59 9.16 -2.74
N ARG A 16 -5.02 10.26 -2.27
CA ARG A 16 -4.91 10.51 -0.82
C ARG A 16 -6.19 11.11 -0.25
N MET A 17 -6.90 10.35 0.58
CA MET A 17 -8.04 10.83 1.37
C MET A 17 -8.15 9.97 2.64
N LYS A 18 -8.13 10.61 3.82
CA LYS A 18 -8.15 9.96 5.14
C LYS A 18 -8.91 10.82 6.16
N GLY A 19 -9.04 10.35 7.40
CA GLY A 19 -9.62 11.13 8.49
C GLY A 19 -11.02 11.65 8.19
N SER A 20 -11.30 12.85 8.66
CA SER A 20 -12.56 13.57 8.42
C SER A 20 -12.85 13.77 6.93
N ASP A 21 -11.85 14.01 6.08
CA ASP A 21 -12.06 14.22 4.63
C ASP A 21 -12.74 12.99 4.01
N GLY A 22 -12.24 11.81 4.36
CA GLY A 22 -12.84 10.54 3.93
C GLY A 22 -14.25 10.32 4.49
N LYS A 23 -14.57 10.85 5.68
CA LYS A 23 -15.94 10.80 6.22
C LYS A 23 -16.84 11.73 5.43
N ILE A 24 -16.49 13.01 5.34
CA ILE A 24 -17.27 14.07 4.70
C ILE A 24 -17.59 13.70 3.25
N VAL A 25 -16.58 13.33 2.47
CA VAL A 25 -16.76 13.05 1.04
C VAL A 25 -17.44 11.69 0.83
N LYS A 26 -16.87 10.60 1.33
CA LYS A 26 -17.35 9.24 1.01
C LYS A 26 -18.55 8.82 1.84
N ASP A 27 -18.47 8.98 3.16
CA ASP A 27 -19.47 8.43 4.09
C ASP A 27 -20.71 9.33 4.19
N PHE A 28 -20.62 10.61 3.83
CA PHE A 28 -21.73 11.57 3.83
C PHE A 28 -22.11 12.03 2.42
N PHE A 29 -21.27 12.77 1.69
CA PHE A 29 -21.66 13.34 0.40
C PHE A 29 -22.01 12.29 -0.67
N LEU A 30 -21.09 11.38 -0.99
CA LEU A 30 -21.33 10.34 -2.01
C LEU A 30 -22.45 9.36 -1.58
N ALA A 31 -22.54 9.09 -0.28
CA ALA A 31 -23.63 8.31 0.29
C ALA A 31 -24.99 9.00 0.12
N ALA A 32 -25.09 10.30 0.39
CA ALA A 32 -26.30 11.10 0.17
C ALA A 32 -26.69 11.16 -1.30
N TYR A 33 -25.70 11.34 -2.19
CA TYR A 33 -25.89 11.33 -3.64
C TYR A 33 -26.41 9.98 -4.15
N GLY A 34 -25.95 8.88 -3.55
CA GLY A 34 -26.37 7.51 -3.90
C GLY A 34 -25.43 6.79 -4.88
N THR A 35 -24.19 7.24 -5.03
CA THR A 35 -23.17 6.51 -5.79
C THR A 35 -22.33 5.63 -4.87
N LYS A 36 -22.03 4.42 -5.33
CA LYS A 36 -21.05 3.49 -4.76
C LYS A 36 -19.96 3.13 -5.77
N THR A 37 -19.90 3.84 -6.90
CA THR A 37 -18.81 3.70 -7.87
C THR A 37 -17.61 4.51 -7.38
N ILE A 38 -16.88 3.95 -6.41
CA ILE A 38 -15.82 4.65 -5.70
C ILE A 38 -14.51 3.88 -5.86
N GLY A 39 -13.57 4.45 -6.61
CA GLY A 39 -12.22 3.91 -6.79
C GLY A 39 -11.25 4.47 -5.73
N ASN A 40 -10.27 3.66 -5.32
CA ASN A 40 -9.19 4.07 -4.43
C ASN A 40 -7.81 3.74 -5.05
N HIS A 41 -6.71 4.22 -4.47
CA HIS A 41 -5.36 3.88 -4.95
C HIS A 41 -4.69 2.67 -4.26
N THR A 42 -5.40 1.92 -3.41
CA THR A 42 -4.77 0.89 -2.57
C THR A 42 -4.11 -0.22 -3.39
N SER A 43 -4.68 -0.58 -4.55
CA SER A 43 -4.10 -1.59 -5.45
C SER A 43 -2.75 -1.20 -6.06
N ILE A 44 -2.42 0.09 -6.16
CA ILE A 44 -1.06 0.53 -6.57
C ILE A 44 -0.13 0.79 -5.39
N CYS A 45 -0.66 0.69 -4.17
CA CYS A 45 0.06 0.95 -2.94
C CYS A 45 0.50 -0.34 -2.25
N GLU A 46 -0.45 -1.13 -1.74
CA GLU A 46 -0.14 -2.21 -0.77
C GLU A 46 -1.26 -3.27 -0.61
N SER A 47 -2.22 -3.40 -1.55
CA SER A 47 -3.37 -4.30 -1.34
C SER A 47 -2.98 -5.76 -1.11
N SER A 48 -1.96 -6.31 -1.79
CA SER A 48 -1.52 -7.70 -1.54
C SER A 48 -1.09 -7.93 -0.09
N LYS A 49 -0.42 -6.94 0.52
CA LYS A 49 -0.01 -7.02 1.93
C LYS A 49 -1.24 -7.10 2.83
N TRP A 50 -2.22 -6.23 2.60
CA TRP A 50 -3.43 -6.21 3.42
C TRP A 50 -4.32 -7.43 3.19
N THR A 51 -4.48 -7.89 1.96
CA THR A 51 -5.19 -9.15 1.66
C THR A 51 -4.53 -10.35 2.34
N ALA A 52 -3.19 -10.42 2.37
CA ALA A 52 -2.47 -11.44 3.14
C ALA A 52 -2.76 -11.35 4.65
N HIS A 53 -2.75 -10.14 5.21
CA HIS A 53 -3.07 -9.91 6.63
C HIS A 53 -4.49 -10.36 6.95
N GLU A 54 -5.48 -9.95 6.13
CA GLU A 54 -6.88 -10.33 6.28
C GLU A 54 -7.07 -11.85 6.23
N LEU A 55 -6.38 -12.54 5.31
CA LEU A 55 -6.42 -13.99 5.17
C LEU A 55 -5.76 -14.73 6.34
N THR A 56 -4.77 -14.14 7.01
CA THR A 56 -4.01 -14.82 8.07
C THR A 56 -4.51 -14.49 9.47
N TRP A 57 -4.63 -13.21 9.84
CA TRP A 57 -5.03 -12.81 11.19
C TRP A 57 -6.29 -11.96 11.26
N GLY A 58 -7.01 -11.73 10.16
CA GLY A 58 -8.37 -11.14 10.18
C GLY A 58 -8.47 -9.63 10.31
N GLY A 59 -7.40 -8.90 10.00
CA GLY A 59 -7.42 -7.45 9.85
C GLY A 59 -6.24 -7.01 9.03
N HIS A 60 -6.23 -5.75 8.62
CA HIS A 60 -5.07 -5.14 7.94
C HIS A 60 -4.45 -4.05 8.83
N TYR A 61 -3.27 -3.59 8.42
CA TYR A 61 -2.34 -2.79 9.21
C TYR A 61 -1.67 -3.56 10.35
N ASN A 62 -0.36 -3.36 10.43
CA ASN A 62 0.51 -3.85 11.48
C ASN A 62 1.37 -2.71 12.00
N SER A 63 2.02 -2.95 13.14
CA SER A 63 3.13 -2.15 13.63
C SER A 63 4.29 -3.08 13.95
N TRP A 64 5.50 -2.56 13.80
CA TRP A 64 6.71 -3.23 14.26
C TRP A 64 7.26 -2.50 15.48
N VAL A 65 7.47 -3.23 16.57
CA VAL A 65 7.90 -2.65 17.84
C VAL A 65 9.41 -2.78 17.95
N PHE A 66 10.15 -1.80 17.42
CA PHE A 66 11.63 -1.87 17.43
C PHE A 66 12.23 -1.65 18.81
N GLU A 67 11.52 -0.99 19.74
CA GLU A 67 12.04 -0.58 21.05
C GLU A 67 12.63 -1.75 21.87
N ALA A 68 12.01 -2.92 21.79
CA ALA A 68 12.39 -4.13 22.54
C ALA A 68 13.01 -5.22 21.65
N THR A 69 13.14 -4.99 20.34
CA THR A 69 13.57 -6.03 19.39
C THR A 69 15.07 -6.31 19.52
N LYS A 70 15.47 -7.57 19.34
CA LYS A 70 16.88 -8.00 19.37
C LYS A 70 17.44 -8.35 17.99
N PHE A 71 16.60 -8.43 16.97
CA PHE A 71 17.00 -8.71 15.60
C PHE A 71 15.94 -8.20 14.63
N ILE A 72 16.37 -7.57 13.54
CA ILE A 72 15.49 -7.08 12.47
C ILE A 72 15.81 -7.85 11.18
N LEU A 73 14.81 -8.56 10.67
CA LEU A 73 14.82 -9.12 9.32
C LEU A 73 14.01 -8.20 8.42
N ASN A 74 14.51 -7.85 7.22
CA ASN A 74 13.84 -6.92 6.32
C ASN A 74 13.74 -7.49 4.90
N PHE A 75 12.53 -7.60 4.36
CA PHE A 75 12.28 -7.95 2.96
C PHE A 75 11.65 -6.76 2.22
N GLY A 76 12.47 -6.05 1.43
CA GLY A 76 12.01 -4.98 0.54
C GLY A 76 11.26 -3.82 1.23
N SER A 77 11.49 -3.60 2.53
CA SER A 77 10.93 -2.47 3.30
C SER A 77 12.01 -1.42 3.56
N ASN A 78 11.95 -0.32 2.80
CA ASN A 78 12.97 0.73 2.89
C ASN A 78 12.56 1.80 3.92
N VAL A 79 12.43 1.41 5.19
CA VAL A 79 11.96 2.28 6.29
C VAL A 79 12.80 3.55 6.50
N LEU A 80 14.07 3.56 6.10
CA LEU A 80 14.94 4.75 6.16
C LEU A 80 14.89 5.61 4.90
N GLU A 81 14.14 5.21 3.86
CA GLU A 81 13.93 6.00 2.63
C GLU A 81 12.45 6.36 2.42
N CYS A 82 11.59 5.34 2.43
CA CYS A 82 10.18 5.47 2.07
C CYS A 82 9.35 4.38 2.78
N HIS A 83 8.39 4.79 3.60
CA HIS A 83 7.45 3.86 4.24
C HIS A 83 6.14 4.58 4.62
N THR A 84 5.02 3.87 4.71
CA THR A 84 3.72 4.52 5.02
C THR A 84 3.65 5.10 6.43
N ASN A 85 4.45 4.55 7.36
CA ASN A 85 4.61 5.03 8.74
C ASN A 85 6.01 5.65 8.97
N HIS A 86 6.62 6.21 7.92
CA HIS A 86 8.07 6.50 7.82
C HIS A 86 8.67 7.17 9.05
N ILE A 87 8.23 8.37 9.45
CA ILE A 87 9.00 9.11 10.46
C ILE A 87 9.06 8.38 11.81
N PRO A 88 7.95 8.00 12.47
CA PRO A 88 8.08 7.35 13.78
C PRO A 88 8.70 5.96 13.70
N GLN A 89 8.39 5.16 12.67
CA GLN A 89 8.99 3.83 12.50
C GLN A 89 10.50 3.92 12.18
N SER A 90 10.92 4.88 11.36
CA SER A 90 12.34 5.08 11.03
C SER A 90 13.13 5.52 12.25
N GLN A 91 12.60 6.45 13.06
CA GLN A 91 13.22 6.85 14.32
C GLN A 91 13.38 5.68 15.29
N GLN A 92 12.35 4.86 15.47
CA GLN A 92 12.41 3.68 16.33
C GLN A 92 13.42 2.64 15.80
N CYS A 93 13.46 2.43 14.49
CA CYS A 93 14.44 1.54 13.83
C CYS A 93 15.87 2.06 14.03
N VAL A 94 16.13 3.35 13.79
CA VAL A 94 17.44 3.98 14.02
C VAL A 94 17.85 3.84 15.49
N ALA A 95 16.94 4.04 16.44
CA ALA A 95 17.22 3.86 17.86
C ALA A 95 17.59 2.42 18.20
N ALA A 96 16.97 1.41 17.58
CA ALA A 96 17.34 0.01 17.75
C ALA A 96 18.73 -0.29 17.16
N LEU A 97 19.01 0.18 15.94
CA LEU A 97 20.31 0.02 15.29
C LEU A 97 21.43 0.68 16.10
N ALA A 98 21.19 1.87 16.67
CA ALA A 98 22.15 2.57 17.52
C ALA A 98 22.47 1.81 18.82
N LYS A 99 21.58 0.93 19.28
CA LYS A 99 21.82 0.00 20.41
C LYS A 99 22.54 -1.29 19.99
N GLY A 100 22.93 -1.43 18.72
CA GLY A 100 23.60 -2.61 18.20
C GLY A 100 22.66 -3.75 17.79
N VAL A 101 21.35 -3.50 17.63
CA VAL A 101 20.42 -4.50 17.11
C VAL A 101 20.78 -4.80 15.64
N PRO A 102 21.09 -6.06 15.28
CA PRO A 102 21.44 -6.39 13.90
C PRO A 102 20.22 -6.30 12.98
N MET A 103 20.44 -5.79 11.77
CA MET A 103 19.45 -5.75 10.70
C MET A 103 20.00 -6.41 9.44
N TYR A 104 19.28 -7.36 8.87
CA TYR A 104 19.62 -7.99 7.60
C TYR A 104 18.54 -7.64 6.56
N THR A 105 18.94 -6.96 5.49
CA THR A 105 18.00 -6.47 4.47
C THR A 105 18.16 -7.23 3.17
N PHE A 106 17.12 -7.97 2.81
CA PHE A 106 16.90 -8.57 1.51
C PHE A 106 16.25 -7.54 0.60
N ASP A 107 17.00 -7.06 -0.39
CA ASP A 107 16.54 -6.09 -1.38
C ASP A 107 17.32 -6.28 -2.69
N VAL A 108 16.67 -5.96 -3.80
CA VAL A 108 17.23 -5.95 -5.17
C VAL A 108 18.25 -4.82 -5.34
N ARG A 109 18.12 -3.74 -4.54
CA ARG A 109 18.99 -2.56 -4.55
C ARG A 109 19.58 -2.31 -3.17
N LEU A 110 20.81 -1.83 -3.12
CA LEU A 110 21.40 -1.25 -1.91
C LEU A 110 20.72 0.09 -1.60
N SER A 111 19.56 0.03 -0.93
CA SER A 111 18.82 1.18 -0.42
C SER A 111 19.53 1.83 0.78
N ASN A 112 19.12 3.03 1.21
CA ASN A 112 19.61 3.63 2.45
C ASN A 112 19.29 2.74 3.67
N THR A 113 18.23 1.94 3.61
CA THR A 113 17.94 0.96 4.68
C THR A 113 18.93 -0.20 4.63
N ALA A 114 19.21 -0.74 3.44
CA ALA A 114 20.20 -1.79 3.26
C ALA A 114 21.63 -1.30 3.60
N ALA A 115 21.99 -0.07 3.24
CA ALA A 115 23.28 0.54 3.53
C ALA A 115 23.52 0.83 5.03
N LYS A 116 22.44 0.89 5.83
CA LYS A 116 22.50 1.02 7.30
C LYS A 116 22.23 -0.30 8.02
N SER A 117 21.96 -1.38 7.28
CA SER A 117 21.85 -2.73 7.81
C SER A 117 23.22 -3.26 8.22
N THR A 118 23.22 -4.26 9.10
CA THR A 118 24.38 -5.12 9.33
C THR A 118 24.85 -5.75 8.03
N GLU A 119 23.91 -6.19 7.18
CA GLU A 119 24.22 -6.72 5.85
C GLU A 119 23.10 -6.43 4.86
N TRP A 120 23.48 -6.05 3.64
CA TRP A 120 22.62 -6.12 2.46
C TRP A 120 22.74 -7.51 1.84
N VAL A 121 21.62 -8.21 1.73
CA VAL A 121 21.54 -9.54 1.14
C VAL A 121 20.86 -9.42 -0.23
N PRO A 122 21.64 -9.42 -1.34
CA PRO A 122 21.09 -9.24 -2.68
C PRO A 122 20.19 -10.41 -3.07
N VAL A 123 18.90 -10.13 -3.30
CA VAL A 123 17.90 -11.11 -3.71
C VAL A 123 17.39 -10.78 -5.10
N LYS A 124 17.10 -11.80 -5.93
CA LYS A 124 16.47 -11.59 -7.24
C LYS A 124 15.01 -11.12 -7.10
N PRO A 125 14.52 -10.21 -7.96
CA PRO A 125 13.14 -9.74 -7.90
C PRO A 125 12.11 -10.87 -7.89
N GLY A 126 11.13 -10.81 -6.98
CA GLY A 126 10.03 -11.76 -6.90
C GLY A 126 10.40 -13.13 -6.30
N THR A 127 11.57 -13.24 -5.67
CA THR A 127 12.08 -14.51 -5.10
C THR A 127 12.18 -14.55 -3.58
N ASP A 128 11.75 -13.49 -2.89
CA ASP A 128 11.70 -13.39 -1.42
C ASP A 128 10.96 -14.57 -0.79
N LEU A 129 9.85 -15.01 -1.42
CA LEU A 129 9.07 -16.17 -0.96
C LEU A 129 9.92 -17.45 -0.87
N ALA A 130 10.84 -17.68 -1.80
CA ALA A 130 11.72 -18.86 -1.74
C ALA A 130 12.66 -18.79 -0.52
N VAL A 131 13.22 -17.61 -0.26
CA VAL A 131 14.10 -17.38 0.90
C VAL A 131 13.31 -17.59 2.20
N VAL A 132 12.12 -16.98 2.33
CA VAL A 132 11.30 -17.09 3.55
C VAL A 132 10.87 -18.53 3.81
N LEU A 133 10.44 -19.28 2.79
CA LEU A 133 10.09 -20.70 2.94
C LEU A 133 11.30 -21.53 3.40
N ALA A 134 12.49 -21.25 2.89
CA ALA A 134 13.71 -21.91 3.33
C ALA A 134 14.14 -21.51 4.76
N MET A 135 13.90 -20.26 5.17
CA MET A 135 14.11 -19.87 6.58
C MET A 135 13.17 -20.64 7.51
N CYS A 136 11.89 -20.80 7.16
CA CYS A 136 10.94 -21.62 7.94
C CYS A 136 11.41 -23.08 8.05
N ASN A 137 11.88 -23.67 6.94
CA ASN A 137 12.46 -25.02 6.93
C ASN A 137 13.66 -25.12 7.89
N VAL A 138 14.58 -24.15 7.85
CA VAL A 138 15.76 -24.13 8.73
C VAL A 138 15.36 -24.04 10.20
N LEU A 139 14.40 -23.18 10.57
CA LEU A 139 13.94 -23.06 11.95
C LEU A 139 13.37 -24.39 12.48
N LEU A 140 12.43 -24.99 11.75
CA LEU A 140 11.77 -26.24 12.16
C LEU A 140 12.74 -27.43 12.23
N SER A 141 13.61 -27.58 11.23
CA SER A 141 14.60 -28.67 11.20
C SER A 141 15.66 -28.56 12.30
N ASN A 142 15.82 -27.38 12.92
CA ASN A 142 16.71 -27.15 14.06
C ASN A 142 15.95 -27.08 15.40
N GLY A 143 14.67 -27.43 15.44
CA GLY A 143 13.85 -27.42 16.65
C GLY A 143 13.56 -26.01 17.20
N ILE A 144 13.76 -24.96 16.41
CA ILE A 144 13.46 -23.58 16.80
C ILE A 144 12.02 -23.28 16.38
N CYS A 145 11.08 -23.41 17.32
CA CYS A 145 9.70 -23.05 17.08
C CYS A 145 8.93 -22.69 18.36
N ASP A 146 8.01 -21.74 18.28
CA ASP A 146 6.96 -21.54 19.28
C ASP A 146 5.83 -22.56 19.07
N ARG A 147 6.11 -23.81 19.48
CA ARG A 147 5.16 -24.92 19.40
C ARG A 147 3.85 -24.58 20.09
N LYS A 148 3.89 -23.91 21.25
CA LYS A 148 2.70 -23.54 22.00
C LYS A 148 1.81 -22.61 21.18
N PHE A 149 2.39 -21.58 20.54
CA PHE A 149 1.61 -20.69 19.68
C PHE A 149 0.98 -21.44 18.51
N ILE A 150 1.78 -22.26 17.81
CA ILE A 150 1.34 -23.03 16.64
C ILE A 150 0.15 -23.93 17.02
N GLU A 151 0.30 -24.77 18.05
CA GLU A 151 -0.72 -25.76 18.42
C GLU A 151 -1.95 -25.15 19.10
N THR A 152 -1.81 -23.99 19.74
CA THR A 152 -2.92 -23.36 20.47
C THR A 152 -3.73 -22.41 19.58
N TYR A 153 -3.07 -21.59 18.77
CA TYR A 153 -3.70 -20.43 18.12
C TYR A 153 -3.74 -20.51 16.60
N THR A 154 -3.12 -21.52 15.98
CA THR A 154 -3.17 -21.71 14.53
C THR A 154 -4.06 -22.90 14.16
N ASN A 155 -4.24 -23.12 12.86
CA ASN A 155 -5.03 -24.22 12.31
C ASN A 155 -4.17 -25.32 11.66
N VAL A 156 -2.93 -25.46 12.13
CA VAL A 156 -1.96 -26.47 11.68
C VAL A 156 -1.13 -26.97 12.88
N THR A 157 -0.49 -28.13 12.74
CA THR A 157 0.49 -28.61 13.73
C THR A 157 1.92 -28.34 13.28
N VAL A 158 2.87 -28.44 14.21
CA VAL A 158 4.31 -28.35 13.90
C VAL A 158 4.73 -29.44 12.92
N GLU A 159 4.17 -30.64 13.05
CA GLU A 159 4.46 -31.79 12.20
C GLU A 159 3.94 -31.58 10.78
N GLU A 160 2.71 -31.04 10.64
CA GLU A 160 2.16 -30.67 9.34
C GLU A 160 3.02 -29.61 8.64
N LEU A 161 3.46 -28.58 9.36
CA LEU A 161 4.34 -27.54 8.83
C LEU A 161 5.71 -28.09 8.44
N THR A 162 6.30 -28.94 9.29
CA THR A 162 7.59 -29.58 9.02
C THR A 162 7.53 -30.39 7.73
N LYS A 163 6.48 -31.21 7.57
CA LYS A 163 6.26 -31.99 6.35
C LYS A 163 6.04 -31.12 5.12
N HIS A 164 5.25 -30.06 5.24
CA HIS A 164 5.00 -29.13 4.12
C HIS A 164 6.29 -28.42 3.66
N LEU A 165 7.14 -28.04 4.62
CA LEU A 165 8.33 -27.24 4.40
C LEU A 165 9.58 -28.05 4.04
N GLU A 166 9.55 -29.38 4.15
CA GLU A 166 10.70 -30.27 3.91
C GLU A 166 11.40 -30.02 2.55
N GLN A 167 10.60 -29.75 1.51
CA GLN A 167 11.09 -29.50 0.15
C GLN A 167 11.84 -28.16 -0.02
N TYR A 168 11.59 -27.17 0.84
CA TYR A 168 12.13 -25.82 0.69
C TYR A 168 13.47 -25.69 1.41
N THR A 169 14.50 -26.39 0.94
CA THR A 169 15.83 -26.30 1.54
C THR A 169 16.55 -25.00 1.17
N PRO A 170 17.55 -24.56 1.96
CA PRO A 170 18.40 -23.43 1.56
C PRO A 170 19.07 -23.60 0.18
N ALA A 171 19.49 -24.83 -0.18
CA ALA A 171 20.07 -25.13 -1.49
C ALA A 171 19.05 -25.02 -2.64
N TRP A 172 17.78 -25.33 -2.37
CA TRP A 172 16.69 -25.06 -3.31
C TRP A 172 16.46 -23.56 -3.49
N ALA A 173 16.40 -22.81 -2.38
CA ALA A 173 16.18 -21.37 -2.42
C ALA A 173 17.33 -20.61 -3.09
N GLU A 174 18.58 -21.07 -2.95
CA GLU A 174 19.75 -20.48 -3.60
C GLU A 174 19.62 -20.49 -5.14
N LYS A 175 19.20 -21.62 -5.72
CA LYS A 175 19.00 -21.76 -7.17
C LYS A 175 18.00 -20.75 -7.72
N ILE A 176 16.97 -20.44 -6.93
CA ILE A 176 15.88 -19.53 -7.33
C ILE A 176 16.26 -18.07 -7.07
N SER A 177 16.69 -17.77 -5.84
CA SER A 177 16.85 -16.40 -5.35
C SER A 177 18.23 -15.79 -5.61
N GLY A 178 19.24 -16.63 -5.86
CA GLY A 178 20.64 -16.21 -5.92
C GLY A 178 21.27 -15.93 -4.55
N VAL A 179 20.52 -16.05 -3.44
CA VAL A 179 21.09 -15.90 -2.09
C VAL A 179 21.79 -17.20 -1.69
N PRO A 180 23.07 -17.17 -1.27
CA PRO A 180 23.79 -18.39 -0.89
C PRO A 180 23.08 -19.19 0.21
N ALA A 181 23.00 -20.51 0.07
CA ALA A 181 22.31 -21.38 1.03
C ALA A 181 22.80 -21.21 2.47
N ASP A 182 24.11 -21.09 2.66
CA ASP A 182 24.71 -20.89 3.98
C ASP A 182 24.30 -19.56 4.61
N LYS A 183 24.11 -18.52 3.79
CA LYS A 183 23.64 -17.20 4.25
C LYS A 183 22.18 -17.27 4.70
N ILE A 184 21.32 -17.94 3.93
CA ILE A 184 19.92 -18.18 4.32
C ILE A 184 19.88 -18.92 5.67
N ARG A 185 20.68 -19.99 5.81
CA ARG A 185 20.76 -20.79 7.02
C ARG A 185 21.25 -19.98 8.22
N SER A 186 22.35 -19.24 8.07
CA SER A 186 22.94 -18.48 9.19
C SER A 186 22.01 -17.37 9.68
N ILE A 187 21.37 -16.65 8.76
CA ILE A 187 20.42 -15.57 9.11
C ILE A 187 19.17 -16.15 9.77
N ALA A 188 18.61 -17.25 9.23
CA ALA A 188 17.44 -17.89 9.83
C ALA A 188 17.71 -18.31 11.29
N LEU A 189 18.83 -18.99 11.55
CA LEU A 189 19.20 -19.42 12.90
C LEU A 189 19.45 -18.23 13.83
N ALA A 190 20.10 -17.16 13.36
CA ALA A 190 20.31 -15.95 14.14
C ALA A 190 18.98 -15.25 14.49
N TYR A 191 18.09 -15.12 13.51
CA TYR A 191 16.75 -14.55 13.68
C TYR A 191 15.92 -15.36 14.68
N GLY A 192 15.82 -16.68 14.50
CA GLY A 192 14.99 -17.54 15.37
C GLY A 192 15.52 -17.69 16.79
N ARG A 193 16.83 -17.53 17.01
CA ARG A 193 17.43 -17.53 18.37
C ARG A 193 17.33 -16.17 19.06
N ALA A 194 17.18 -15.09 18.30
CA ALA A 194 16.99 -13.76 18.84
C ALA A 194 15.51 -13.55 19.16
N HIS A 195 15.14 -13.61 20.45
CA HIS A 195 13.77 -13.35 20.90
C HIS A 195 13.74 -12.22 21.94
N PRO A 196 12.88 -11.20 21.78
CA PRO A 196 11.96 -11.00 20.65
C PRO A 196 12.71 -10.49 19.40
N SER A 197 12.15 -10.77 18.21
CA SER A 197 12.67 -10.27 16.92
C SER A 197 11.54 -9.86 15.99
N VAL A 198 11.87 -9.08 14.96
CA VAL A 198 10.87 -8.55 14.03
C VAL A 198 11.24 -8.83 12.59
N CYS A 199 10.25 -9.21 11.79
CA CYS A 199 10.39 -9.24 10.34
C CYS A 199 9.58 -8.08 9.74
N ILE A 200 10.24 -7.16 9.03
CA ILE A 200 9.59 -6.07 8.30
C ILE A 200 9.49 -6.40 6.81
N SER A 201 8.41 -5.96 6.18
CA SER A 201 8.17 -6.20 4.76
C SER A 201 7.28 -5.12 4.18
N TYR A 202 7.53 -4.74 2.92
CA TYR A 202 6.69 -3.79 2.21
C TYR A 202 6.71 -4.04 0.71
N ARG A 203 6.45 -3.00 -0.09
CA ARG A 203 6.26 -3.09 -1.55
C ARG A 203 7.34 -3.88 -2.30
N GLY A 204 8.60 -3.84 -1.87
CA GLY A 204 9.67 -4.59 -2.52
C GLY A 204 9.43 -6.11 -2.51
N ALA A 205 8.80 -6.65 -1.46
CA ALA A 205 8.50 -8.08 -1.35
C ALA A 205 7.09 -8.47 -1.85
N VAL A 206 6.15 -7.51 -1.88
CA VAL A 206 4.71 -7.81 -2.07
C VAL A 206 4.08 -7.24 -3.34
N MET A 207 4.73 -6.35 -4.08
CA MET A 207 4.21 -5.84 -5.37
C MET A 207 4.70 -6.68 -6.55
N HIS A 208 4.51 -7.99 -6.39
CA HIS A 208 4.87 -9.08 -7.30
C HIS A 208 3.66 -10.00 -7.48
N TYR A 209 3.67 -10.83 -8.53
CA TYR A 209 2.65 -11.86 -8.79
C TYR A 209 2.40 -12.76 -7.58
N ASN A 210 3.45 -13.04 -6.80
CA ASN A 210 3.38 -13.89 -5.62
C ASN A 210 3.27 -13.15 -4.28
N GLY A 211 3.05 -11.83 -4.30
CA GLY A 211 3.13 -10.97 -3.13
C GLY A 211 2.23 -11.34 -1.96
N VAL A 212 1.00 -11.81 -2.22
CA VAL A 212 0.11 -12.28 -1.14
C VAL A 212 0.70 -13.51 -0.44
N GLN A 213 1.24 -14.48 -1.19
CA GLN A 213 1.85 -15.66 -0.60
C GLN A 213 3.17 -15.33 0.10
N THR A 214 3.96 -14.39 -0.43
CA THR A 214 5.17 -13.87 0.24
C THR A 214 4.85 -13.32 1.62
N GLU A 215 3.87 -12.42 1.72
CA GLU A 215 3.50 -11.83 3.01
C GLU A 215 2.94 -12.88 3.99
N ARG A 216 2.13 -13.83 3.50
CA ARG A 216 1.63 -14.95 4.34
C ARG A 216 2.77 -15.86 4.83
N ALA A 217 3.79 -16.10 4.00
CA ALA A 217 4.97 -16.86 4.41
C ALA A 217 5.78 -16.10 5.48
N ILE A 218 5.85 -14.78 5.42
CA ILE A 218 6.48 -13.95 6.46
C ILE A 218 5.70 -14.05 7.78
N PHE A 219 4.38 -14.03 7.73
CA PHE A 219 3.54 -14.30 8.92
C PHE A 219 3.78 -15.70 9.49
N MET A 220 3.93 -16.71 8.63
CA MET A 220 4.26 -18.08 9.04
C MET A 220 5.64 -18.14 9.70
N LEU A 221 6.64 -17.44 9.15
CA LEU A 221 7.98 -17.33 9.75
C LEU A 221 7.92 -16.70 11.15
N GLU A 222 7.19 -15.59 11.31
CA GLU A 222 7.03 -14.92 12.60
C GLU A 222 6.22 -15.75 13.61
N ALA A 223 5.22 -16.50 13.15
CA ALA A 223 4.49 -17.46 13.99
C ALA A 223 5.39 -18.61 14.47
N ILE A 224 6.23 -19.16 13.58
CA ILE A 224 7.23 -20.17 13.96
C ILE A 224 8.23 -19.58 14.97
N ALA A 225 8.68 -18.35 14.78
CA ALA A 225 9.65 -17.70 15.66
C ALA A 225 9.05 -17.13 16.98
N GLY A 226 7.73 -17.18 17.17
CA GLY A 226 7.08 -16.67 18.39
C GLY A 226 7.02 -15.14 18.49
N ASN A 227 6.88 -14.46 17.35
CA ASN A 227 6.97 -12.98 17.24
C ASN A 227 5.64 -12.30 16.86
N ILE A 228 4.50 -12.99 17.03
CA ILE A 228 3.17 -12.48 16.70
C ILE A 228 2.54 -11.78 17.92
N ASP A 229 2.12 -10.54 17.73
CA ASP A 229 1.45 -9.66 18.69
C ASP A 229 2.23 -9.41 20.00
N CYS A 230 3.55 -9.64 20.02
CA CYS A 230 4.38 -9.52 21.21
C CYS A 230 5.25 -8.24 21.23
N CYS A 231 5.67 -7.83 22.43
CA CYS A 231 6.59 -6.70 22.62
C CYS A 231 7.96 -7.02 21.97
N GLY A 232 8.39 -6.20 21.00
CA GLY A 232 9.62 -6.45 20.24
C GLY A 232 9.41 -7.19 18.91
N GLY A 233 8.17 -7.62 18.62
CA GLY A 233 7.79 -8.31 17.39
C GLY A 233 6.85 -7.50 16.49
N ARG A 234 6.02 -8.23 15.73
CA ARG A 234 4.97 -7.66 14.88
C ARG A 234 3.64 -7.64 15.62
N CYS A 235 3.09 -6.45 15.82
CA CYS A 235 1.80 -6.26 16.48
C CYS A 235 0.71 -5.85 15.50
N ARG A 236 -0.53 -6.09 15.90
CA ARG A 236 -1.67 -5.43 15.25
C ARG A 236 -1.54 -3.91 15.39
N ALA A 237 -1.96 -3.20 14.36
CA ALA A 237 -1.96 -1.75 14.42
C ALA A 237 -2.98 -1.24 15.45
N VAL A 238 -2.54 -0.29 16.27
CA VAL A 238 -3.41 0.54 17.12
C VAL A 238 -3.61 1.87 16.39
N GLY A 239 -4.83 2.39 16.38
CA GLY A 239 -5.13 3.68 15.77
C GLY A 239 -6.25 4.40 16.52
N ALA A 240 -6.29 5.72 16.38
CA ALA A 240 -7.35 6.54 16.94
C ALA A 240 -8.70 6.29 16.24
N SER A 241 -9.79 6.59 16.97
CA SER A 241 -11.14 6.52 16.44
C SER A 241 -11.93 7.73 16.91
N TRP A 242 -11.91 8.79 16.09
CA TRP A 242 -12.71 10.00 16.30
C TRP A 242 -14.19 9.66 16.41
N LYS A 243 -14.86 10.23 17.41
CA LYS A 243 -16.31 10.09 17.63
C LYS A 243 -17.03 11.36 17.20
N TYR A 244 -18.19 11.22 16.59
CA TYR A 244 -19.02 12.33 16.12
C TYR A 244 -20.51 11.97 16.24
N THR A 245 -21.41 12.95 16.26
CA THR A 245 -22.86 12.76 16.47
C THR A 245 -23.67 12.64 15.19
N PHE A 246 -23.05 12.89 14.03
CA PHE A 246 -23.72 12.87 12.74
C PHE A 246 -24.17 11.46 12.32
N SER A 247 -25.43 11.36 11.88
CA SER A 247 -25.97 10.14 11.30
C SER A 247 -25.70 10.06 9.81
N LYS A 248 -25.18 8.91 9.35
CA LYS A 248 -24.91 8.68 7.91
C LYS A 248 -26.21 8.71 7.10
N PRO A 249 -26.20 9.27 5.88
CA PRO A 249 -27.34 9.20 4.97
C PRO A 249 -27.76 7.75 4.68
N LYS A 250 -29.07 7.51 4.59
CA LYS A 250 -29.66 6.18 4.36
C LYS A 250 -30.05 5.92 2.90
N THR A 251 -29.56 6.74 1.96
CA THR A 251 -29.86 6.61 0.52
C THR A 251 -29.42 5.25 -0.04
N LYS A 252 -30.27 4.62 -0.86
CA LYS A 252 -29.94 3.35 -1.52
C LYS A 252 -28.95 3.59 -2.67
N GLY A 253 -27.67 3.38 -2.41
CA GLY A 253 -26.65 3.58 -3.45
C GLY A 253 -26.52 2.45 -4.48
N LYS A 254 -26.22 2.80 -5.73
CA LYS A 254 -25.92 1.91 -6.88
C LYS A 254 -24.43 1.96 -7.24
N LYS A 255 -23.89 0.94 -7.94
CA LYS A 255 -22.48 0.88 -8.36
C LYS A 255 -22.30 0.29 -9.76
N LEU A 256 -21.27 0.75 -10.45
CA LEU A 256 -20.67 0.03 -11.57
C LEU A 256 -19.72 -1.08 -11.05
N HIS A 257 -19.51 -2.09 -11.88
CA HIS A 257 -18.67 -3.27 -11.66
C HIS A 257 -17.30 -3.15 -12.34
N ILE A 258 -16.67 -1.97 -12.22
CA ILE A 258 -15.40 -1.64 -12.88
C ILE A 258 -14.21 -1.48 -11.92
N VAL A 259 -14.45 -1.49 -10.60
CA VAL A 259 -13.40 -1.23 -9.58
C VAL A 259 -12.67 -2.49 -9.10
N ASP A 260 -13.26 -3.67 -9.27
CA ASP A 260 -12.74 -4.94 -8.73
C ASP A 260 -12.02 -5.82 -9.77
N GLY A 261 -11.84 -5.31 -11.00
CA GLY A 261 -11.27 -6.08 -12.12
C GLY A 261 -12.29 -6.98 -12.84
N GLU A 262 -11.79 -7.88 -13.68
CA GLU A 262 -12.61 -8.80 -14.48
C GLU A 262 -13.35 -9.82 -13.61
N LYS A 263 -14.50 -10.32 -14.10
CA LYS A 263 -15.25 -11.43 -13.48
C LYS A 263 -15.02 -12.72 -14.26
N GLY A 264 -15.07 -13.86 -13.58
CA GLY A 264 -14.89 -15.17 -14.21
C GLY A 264 -13.43 -15.52 -14.45
N LYS A 265 -13.08 -16.00 -15.65
CA LYS A 265 -11.70 -16.35 -16.01
C LYS A 265 -10.84 -15.07 -16.01
N GLY A 266 -9.79 -15.05 -15.19
CA GLY A 266 -8.94 -13.85 -15.01
C GLY A 266 -9.36 -12.95 -13.84
N ALA A 267 -10.40 -13.32 -13.09
CA ALA A 267 -10.78 -12.60 -11.88
C ALA A 267 -9.74 -12.76 -10.76
N TYR A 268 -9.52 -11.69 -10.02
CA TYR A 268 -8.76 -11.74 -8.77
C TYR A 268 -9.53 -12.55 -7.73
N ALA A 269 -8.83 -13.39 -6.97
CA ALA A 269 -9.46 -14.23 -5.97
C ALA A 269 -10.21 -13.39 -4.93
N TYR A 270 -9.52 -12.34 -4.44
CA TYR A 270 -9.87 -11.56 -3.25
C TYR A 270 -9.46 -10.07 -3.38
N PRO A 271 -10.08 -9.29 -4.28
CA PRO A 271 -9.84 -7.85 -4.41
C PRO A 271 -10.50 -7.06 -3.26
N THR A 272 -10.16 -7.35 -2.00
CA THR A 272 -10.78 -6.76 -0.80
C THR A 272 -10.61 -5.25 -0.68
N HIS A 273 -9.61 -4.72 -1.38
CA HIS A 273 -9.28 -3.31 -1.43
C HIS A 273 -9.51 -2.67 -2.80
N HIS A 274 -10.32 -3.29 -3.66
CA HIS A 274 -10.47 -2.96 -5.08
C HIS A 274 -9.18 -3.18 -5.88
N ALA A 275 -9.34 -3.33 -7.19
CA ALA A 275 -8.26 -3.36 -8.16
C ALA A 275 -8.31 -2.09 -9.03
N SER A 276 -8.44 -0.90 -8.42
CA SER A 276 -8.84 0.32 -9.13
C SER A 276 -7.91 0.78 -10.26
N HIS A 277 -6.65 0.35 -10.29
CA HIS A 277 -5.77 0.57 -11.45
C HIS A 277 -6.28 -0.11 -12.74
N GLN A 278 -7.19 -1.08 -12.61
CA GLN A 278 -7.88 -1.75 -13.71
C GLN A 278 -9.14 -1.03 -14.18
N VAL A 279 -9.60 0.05 -13.54
CA VAL A 279 -10.83 0.76 -13.95
C VAL A 279 -10.79 1.12 -15.43
N PHE A 280 -9.65 1.63 -15.90
CA PHE A 280 -9.50 2.06 -17.29
C PHE A 280 -9.48 0.86 -18.26
N HIS A 281 -8.96 -0.27 -17.82
CA HIS A 281 -9.05 -1.53 -18.57
C HIS A 281 -10.50 -2.03 -18.66
N MET A 282 -11.23 -1.97 -17.54
CA MET A 282 -12.64 -2.39 -17.47
C MET A 282 -13.54 -1.53 -18.36
N ILE A 283 -13.33 -0.20 -18.40
CA ILE A 283 -14.10 0.71 -19.26
C ILE A 283 -13.81 0.47 -20.75
N ARG A 284 -12.54 0.19 -21.11
CA ARG A 284 -12.17 -0.12 -22.50
C ARG A 284 -12.83 -1.40 -22.99
N LYS A 285 -12.75 -2.48 -22.20
CA LYS A 285 -13.29 -3.80 -22.57
C LYS A 285 -14.81 -3.93 -22.40
N GLY A 286 -15.37 -3.26 -21.40
CA GLY A 286 -16.74 -3.48 -20.94
C GLY A 286 -17.75 -2.48 -21.51
N PRO A 287 -19.05 -2.79 -21.35
CA PRO A 287 -20.14 -1.87 -21.67
C PRO A 287 -20.34 -0.80 -20.58
N GLU A 288 -19.92 -1.07 -19.34
CA GLU A 288 -20.07 -0.14 -18.22
C GLU A 288 -19.01 0.97 -18.27
N ARG A 289 -19.47 2.21 -18.12
CA ARG A 289 -18.63 3.41 -18.02
C ARG A 289 -19.30 4.47 -17.15
N PRO A 290 -18.53 5.34 -16.47
CA PRO A 290 -19.09 6.55 -15.88
C PRO A 290 -19.48 7.55 -16.98
N ASP A 291 -20.48 8.38 -16.69
CA ASP A 291 -20.76 9.61 -17.45
C ASP A 291 -20.02 10.81 -16.84
N ILE A 292 -19.80 10.79 -15.51
CA ILE A 292 -18.97 11.76 -14.80
C ILE A 292 -17.87 11.00 -14.06
N TYR A 293 -16.62 11.26 -14.42
CA TYR A 293 -15.44 10.72 -13.76
C TYR A 293 -14.71 11.82 -12.98
N MET A 294 -14.87 11.82 -11.65
CA MET A 294 -14.19 12.77 -10.77
C MET A 294 -12.95 12.15 -10.13
N ILE A 295 -11.80 12.77 -10.36
CA ILE A 295 -10.53 12.39 -9.72
C ILE A 295 -10.21 13.36 -8.58
N TYR A 296 -9.82 12.83 -7.42
CA TYR A 296 -9.44 13.61 -6.24
C TYR A 296 -8.06 13.18 -5.72
N CYS A 297 -7.08 14.10 -5.72
CA CYS A 297 -5.71 13.81 -5.31
C CYS A 297 -5.13 12.55 -6.00
N TYR A 298 -5.48 12.32 -7.27
CA TYR A 298 -5.15 11.12 -8.04
C TYR A 298 -4.77 11.49 -9.48
N ASN A 299 -3.63 11.00 -9.94
CA ASN A 299 -3.10 11.27 -11.28
C ASN A 299 -2.96 9.96 -12.06
N PRO A 300 -4.07 9.33 -12.53
CA PRO A 300 -4.06 8.00 -13.16
C PRO A 300 -3.11 7.88 -14.35
N VAL A 301 -2.89 8.96 -15.09
CA VAL A 301 -1.95 8.99 -16.23
C VAL A 301 -0.49 8.86 -15.76
N TYR A 302 -0.15 9.35 -14.58
CA TYR A 302 1.20 9.20 -14.03
C TYR A 302 1.35 7.96 -13.15
N VAL A 303 0.42 7.72 -12.22
CA VAL A 303 0.64 6.75 -11.12
C VAL A 303 0.28 5.31 -11.48
N ASN A 304 -0.47 5.07 -12.55
CA ASN A 304 -0.75 3.72 -13.05
C ASN A 304 0.26 3.35 -14.15
N GLY A 305 0.38 2.05 -14.43
CA GLY A 305 1.05 1.57 -15.64
C GLY A 305 0.24 1.89 -16.90
N ASN A 306 0.78 1.54 -18.06
CA ASN A 306 0.16 1.73 -19.37
C ASN A 306 -0.30 3.18 -19.61
N VAL A 307 0.62 4.12 -19.40
CA VAL A 307 0.37 5.58 -19.47
C VAL A 307 -0.35 5.98 -20.76
N GLN A 308 0.16 5.54 -21.92
CA GLN A 308 -0.44 5.90 -23.21
C GLN A 308 -1.92 5.48 -23.29
N GLY A 309 -2.23 4.21 -22.95
CA GLY A 309 -3.61 3.75 -22.97
C GLY A 309 -4.52 4.43 -21.93
N ASN A 310 -3.94 5.04 -20.88
CA ASN A 310 -4.71 5.86 -19.94
C ASN A 310 -5.04 7.24 -20.54
N ILE A 311 -4.08 7.86 -21.24
CA ILE A 311 -4.29 9.11 -21.96
C ILE A 311 -5.35 8.91 -23.05
N ASP A 312 -5.22 7.85 -23.84
CA ASP A 312 -6.14 7.56 -24.95
C ASP A 312 -7.59 7.41 -24.44
N LEU A 313 -7.78 6.73 -23.31
CA LEU A 313 -9.11 6.58 -22.73
C LEU A 313 -9.67 7.88 -22.16
N MET A 314 -8.86 8.70 -21.49
CA MET A 314 -9.30 9.98 -20.96
C MET A 314 -9.67 10.98 -22.06
N LYS A 315 -9.10 10.83 -23.27
CA LYS A 315 -9.46 11.64 -24.45
C LYS A 315 -10.66 11.09 -25.24
N ASP A 316 -11.11 9.88 -24.96
CA ASP A 316 -12.26 9.28 -25.64
C ASP A 316 -13.57 9.78 -25.00
N GLU A 317 -14.12 10.86 -25.55
CA GLU A 317 -15.38 11.47 -25.09
C GLU A 317 -16.57 10.50 -25.11
N LYS A 318 -16.54 9.42 -25.91
CA LYS A 318 -17.61 8.41 -25.90
C LYS A 318 -17.52 7.51 -24.67
N LYS A 319 -16.32 7.32 -24.13
CA LYS A 319 -16.05 6.46 -22.96
C LYS A 319 -15.91 7.26 -21.66
N MET A 320 -15.46 8.50 -21.74
CA MET A 320 -15.29 9.44 -20.62
C MET A 320 -15.88 10.80 -20.99
N PRO A 321 -17.22 10.97 -20.97
CA PRO A 321 -17.85 12.18 -21.50
C PRO A 321 -17.59 13.45 -20.68
N PHE A 322 -17.33 13.31 -19.39
CA PHE A 322 -17.06 14.45 -18.52
C PHE A 322 -16.14 14.07 -17.37
N ILE A 323 -14.98 14.72 -17.29
CA ILE A 323 -13.93 14.49 -16.32
C ILE A 323 -13.81 15.72 -15.43
N VAL A 324 -13.90 15.51 -14.12
CA VAL A 324 -13.66 16.55 -13.11
C VAL A 324 -12.38 16.23 -12.36
N ALA A 325 -11.43 17.16 -12.33
CA ALA A 325 -10.20 17.02 -11.57
C ALA A 325 -10.19 17.96 -10.36
N VAL A 326 -9.93 17.38 -9.19
CA VAL A 326 -9.79 18.11 -7.93
C VAL A 326 -8.37 17.87 -7.40
N ASP A 327 -7.53 18.88 -7.53
CA ASP A 327 -6.10 18.81 -7.22
C ASP A 327 -5.56 20.19 -6.82
N VAL A 328 -4.41 20.20 -6.16
CA VAL A 328 -3.65 21.40 -5.80
C VAL A 328 -2.71 21.85 -6.92
N ALA A 329 -2.50 21.00 -7.94
CA ALA A 329 -1.64 21.27 -9.08
C ALA A 329 -2.26 20.80 -10.41
N LEU A 330 -1.87 21.44 -11.51
CA LEU A 330 -2.22 21.01 -12.87
C LEU A 330 -1.36 19.79 -13.28
N SER A 331 -1.73 18.62 -12.77
CA SER A 331 -1.08 17.34 -13.08
C SER A 331 -1.37 16.85 -14.51
N GLU A 332 -0.67 15.80 -14.95
CA GLU A 332 -0.88 15.18 -16.27
C GLU A 332 -2.32 14.73 -16.50
N SER A 333 -3.01 14.26 -15.46
CA SER A 333 -4.43 13.89 -15.57
C SER A 333 -5.36 15.09 -15.46
N THR A 334 -4.95 16.14 -14.74
CA THR A 334 -5.70 17.40 -14.60
C THR A 334 -5.74 18.17 -15.92
N GLU A 335 -4.65 18.13 -16.71
CA GLU A 335 -4.60 18.73 -18.07
C GLU A 335 -5.58 18.07 -19.06
N LEU A 336 -6.09 16.87 -18.75
CA LEU A 336 -7.06 16.15 -19.57
C LEU A 336 -8.50 16.28 -19.05
N ALA A 337 -8.74 17.07 -18.00
CA ALA A 337 -10.07 17.22 -17.40
C ALA A 337 -10.88 18.36 -18.04
N ASP A 338 -12.20 18.18 -18.13
CA ASP A 338 -13.13 19.21 -18.62
C ASP A 338 -13.38 20.31 -17.59
N LEU A 339 -13.30 19.95 -16.30
CA LEU A 339 -13.47 20.88 -15.18
C LEU A 339 -12.38 20.64 -14.14
N VAL A 340 -11.67 21.71 -13.79
CA VAL A 340 -10.71 21.71 -12.69
C VAL A 340 -11.29 22.46 -11.50
N LEU A 341 -11.29 21.83 -10.33
CA LEU A 341 -11.63 22.46 -9.05
C LEU A 341 -10.34 22.57 -8.21
N PRO A 342 -9.76 23.77 -8.06
CA PRO A 342 -8.53 23.95 -7.28
C PRO A 342 -8.78 23.66 -5.79
N ASP A 343 -8.11 22.62 -5.25
CA ASP A 343 -8.22 22.24 -3.83
C ASP A 343 -7.27 23.07 -2.96
N ALA A 344 -7.62 23.20 -1.68
CA ALA A 344 -6.75 23.77 -0.66
C ALA A 344 -5.63 22.78 -0.28
N THR A 345 -4.43 23.31 -0.12
CA THR A 345 -3.26 22.57 0.39
C THR A 345 -3.44 22.16 1.85
N TYR A 346 -2.52 21.34 2.35
CA TYR A 346 -2.53 20.92 3.75
C TYR A 346 -2.31 22.06 4.76
N LEU A 347 -1.87 23.25 4.32
CA LEU A 347 -1.69 24.44 5.17
C LEU A 347 -2.94 25.31 5.27
N GLU A 348 -3.97 25.01 4.49
CA GLU A 348 -5.11 25.91 4.24
C GLU A 348 -6.46 25.30 4.64
N ARG A 349 -6.47 24.13 5.30
CA ARG A 349 -7.71 23.37 5.54
C ARG A 349 -7.79 22.70 6.90
N TRP A 350 -9.02 22.41 7.31
CA TRP A 350 -9.35 21.63 8.50
C TRP A 350 -9.43 20.14 8.21
N THR A 351 -8.76 19.32 9.02
CA THR A 351 -8.90 17.85 9.00
C THR A 351 -8.72 17.29 10.41
N ALA A 352 -9.49 16.27 10.79
CA ALA A 352 -9.21 15.40 11.93
C ALA A 352 -8.60 14.09 11.41
N ASP A 353 -7.37 13.78 11.78
CA ASP A 353 -6.62 12.63 11.26
C ASP A 353 -6.60 11.47 12.26
N ASP A 354 -6.72 10.25 11.74
CA ASP A 354 -6.65 8.98 12.46
C ASP A 354 -5.72 8.00 11.74
N MET A 355 -4.53 7.78 12.32
CA MET A 355 -3.51 6.90 11.72
C MET A 355 -3.10 5.78 12.66
N VAL A 356 -2.37 4.81 12.10
CA VAL A 356 -1.69 3.79 12.87
C VAL A 356 -0.63 4.46 13.74
N CYS A 357 -0.62 4.13 15.02
CA CYS A 357 0.28 4.68 16.02
C CYS A 357 1.39 3.66 16.33
N PRO A 358 2.64 3.90 15.88
CA PRO A 358 3.75 2.99 16.13
C PRO A 358 4.10 2.80 17.60
N SER A 359 3.63 3.69 18.47
CA SER A 359 3.72 3.63 19.93
C SER A 359 2.82 2.58 20.58
N GLN A 360 1.90 1.97 19.82
CA GLN A 360 0.81 1.10 20.32
C GLN A 360 -0.17 1.81 21.26
N ILE A 361 -0.24 3.15 21.18
CA ILE A 361 -1.19 3.99 21.92
C ILE A 361 -1.99 4.83 20.91
N PRO A 362 -3.33 4.91 20.99
CA PRO A 362 -4.11 5.74 20.09
C PRO A 362 -3.77 7.24 20.25
N GLU A 363 -3.43 7.90 19.15
CA GLU A 363 -3.08 9.33 19.10
C GLU A 363 -4.04 10.06 18.15
N PHE A 364 -4.60 11.17 18.62
CA PHE A 364 -5.60 11.98 17.94
C PHE A 364 -4.95 13.28 17.46
N TYR A 365 -5.11 13.61 16.17
CA TYR A 365 -4.49 14.78 15.55
C TYR A 365 -5.53 15.64 14.83
N ILE A 366 -5.38 16.96 14.92
CA ILE A 366 -6.05 17.87 13.99
C ILE A 366 -5.05 18.63 13.13
N ARG A 367 -5.50 18.97 11.93
CA ARG A 367 -4.92 19.98 11.07
C ARG A 367 -5.82 21.20 11.08
N GLN A 368 -5.23 22.37 11.25
CA GLN A 368 -5.90 23.65 11.16
C GLN A 368 -5.26 24.52 10.07
N PRO A 369 -6.03 25.40 9.39
CA PRO A 369 -5.48 26.33 8.42
C PRO A 369 -4.51 27.29 9.10
N MET A 370 -3.26 27.33 8.63
CA MET A 370 -2.26 28.33 9.04
C MET A 370 -2.38 29.61 8.21
N VAL A 371 -2.87 29.48 6.97
CA VAL A 371 -3.15 30.59 6.06
C VAL A 371 -4.52 30.35 5.41
N LYS A 372 -5.13 31.42 4.89
CA LYS A 372 -6.31 31.27 4.04
C LYS A 372 -5.93 30.60 2.72
N PRO A 373 -6.84 29.84 2.07
CA PRO A 373 -6.62 29.36 0.72
C PRO A 373 -6.16 30.46 -0.23
N LEU A 374 -5.13 30.18 -1.01
CA LEU A 374 -4.59 31.11 -2.01
C LEU A 374 -5.44 31.13 -3.30
N GLY A 375 -5.49 32.30 -3.93
CA GLY A 375 -6.31 32.52 -5.14
C GLY A 375 -7.78 32.23 -4.91
N GLU A 376 -8.37 31.43 -5.81
CA GLU A 376 -9.76 30.96 -5.72
C GLU A 376 -9.86 29.51 -5.19
N ALA A 377 -8.76 28.95 -4.69
CA ALA A 377 -8.76 27.60 -4.16
C ALA A 377 -9.70 27.48 -2.95
N ARG A 378 -10.34 26.32 -2.84
CA ARG A 378 -11.25 26.02 -1.73
C ARG A 378 -10.99 24.60 -1.25
N ASN A 379 -11.06 24.40 0.06
CA ASN A 379 -11.04 23.07 0.63
C ASN A 379 -12.18 22.22 0.05
N PHE A 380 -11.84 21.12 -0.60
CA PHE A 380 -12.80 20.28 -1.28
C PHE A 380 -13.91 19.76 -0.37
N CYS A 381 -13.63 19.55 0.92
CA CYS A 381 -14.66 19.16 1.90
C CYS A 381 -15.75 20.24 2.06
N ASP A 382 -15.41 21.52 1.96
CA ASP A 382 -16.38 22.61 1.98
C ASP A 382 -17.10 22.75 0.63
N VAL A 383 -16.38 22.49 -0.47
CA VAL A 383 -16.97 22.45 -1.82
C VAL A 383 -18.04 21.36 -1.93
N VAL A 384 -17.84 20.17 -1.37
CA VAL A 384 -18.86 19.11 -1.42
C VAL A 384 -20.10 19.46 -0.57
N CYS A 385 -19.95 20.24 0.51
CA CYS A 385 -21.10 20.77 1.26
C CYS A 385 -21.93 21.73 0.40
N ASP A 386 -21.29 22.60 -0.38
CA ASP A 386 -21.99 23.50 -1.29
C ASP A 386 -22.63 22.77 -2.48
N ILE A 387 -21.93 21.78 -3.05
CA ILE A 387 -22.49 20.92 -4.09
C ILE A 387 -23.73 20.20 -3.55
N ALA A 388 -23.66 19.65 -2.34
CA ALA A 388 -24.79 19.00 -1.71
C ALA A 388 -26.01 19.94 -1.59
N LYS A 389 -25.80 21.17 -1.11
CA LYS A 389 -26.86 22.20 -1.03
C LYS A 389 -27.49 22.49 -2.39
N ARG A 390 -26.66 22.67 -3.44
CA ARG A 390 -27.14 22.94 -4.81
C ARG A 390 -27.93 21.76 -5.40
N LEU A 391 -27.58 20.53 -5.02
CA LEU A 391 -28.29 19.32 -5.42
C LEU A 391 -29.50 18.99 -4.52
N GLY A 392 -29.82 19.83 -3.54
CA GLY A 392 -30.90 19.55 -2.57
C GLY A 392 -30.61 18.36 -1.65
N LEU A 393 -29.34 18.01 -1.44
CA LEU A 393 -28.91 16.93 -0.55
C LEU A 393 -28.68 17.48 0.87
N ALA A 394 -29.37 16.91 1.85
CA ALA A 394 -29.17 17.26 3.26
C ALA A 394 -27.92 16.58 3.84
N LEU A 395 -26.90 17.37 4.13
CA LEU A 395 -25.78 16.98 4.99
C LEU A 395 -26.00 17.54 6.41
N PRO A 396 -25.59 16.82 7.47
CA PRO A 396 -25.85 17.24 8.84
C PRO A 396 -24.83 18.27 9.38
N PHE A 397 -23.99 18.83 8.51
CA PHE A 397 -22.97 19.83 8.80
C PHE A 397 -22.76 20.70 7.55
N ASN A 398 -22.15 21.87 7.71
CA ASN A 398 -21.97 22.86 6.66
C ASN A 398 -20.52 23.05 6.21
N SER A 399 -19.55 22.60 7.00
CA SER A 399 -18.13 22.77 6.69
C SER A 399 -17.26 21.66 7.29
N ALA A 400 -16.03 21.55 6.81
CA ALA A 400 -15.00 20.69 7.38
C ALA A 400 -14.65 21.08 8.81
N GLU A 401 -14.60 22.39 9.12
CA GLU A 401 -14.35 22.88 10.48
C GLU A 401 -15.44 22.42 11.46
N GLU A 402 -16.71 22.54 11.07
CA GLU A 402 -17.84 22.08 11.89
C GLU A 402 -17.72 20.58 12.17
N PHE A 403 -17.30 19.80 11.17
CA PHE A 403 -17.07 18.37 11.32
C PHE A 403 -15.93 18.07 12.30
N VAL A 404 -14.78 18.74 12.16
CA VAL A 404 -13.63 18.57 13.05
C VAL A 404 -13.96 18.98 14.47
N LYS A 405 -14.64 20.12 14.65
CA LYS A 405 -15.13 20.57 15.96
C LYS A 405 -16.03 19.52 16.59
N ASN A 406 -17.00 18.98 15.85
CA ASN A 406 -17.86 17.90 16.34
C ASN A 406 -17.05 16.66 16.77
N CYS A 407 -16.00 16.30 16.02
CA CYS A 407 -15.10 15.21 16.40
C CYS A 407 -14.41 15.46 17.75
N CYS A 408 -13.89 16.67 17.97
CA CYS A 408 -13.23 17.05 19.21
C CYS A 408 -14.19 17.05 20.41
N GLU A 409 -15.41 17.58 20.25
CA GLU A 409 -16.39 17.68 21.33
C GLU A 409 -17.01 16.35 21.74
N ASN A 410 -16.91 15.31 20.90
CA ASN A 410 -17.56 14.02 21.15
C ASN A 410 -16.60 12.87 21.40
N THR A 411 -15.30 13.10 21.26
CA THR A 411 -14.27 12.11 21.58
C THR A 411 -13.91 12.23 23.07
N PRO A 412 -14.23 11.24 23.94
CA PRO A 412 -14.22 11.42 25.40
C PRO A 412 -12.95 12.05 25.99
N GLY A 413 -11.77 11.47 25.74
CA GLY A 413 -10.51 11.98 26.29
C GLY A 413 -10.08 13.33 25.70
N VAL A 414 -10.42 13.61 24.43
CA VAL A 414 -10.19 14.91 23.80
C VAL A 414 -11.12 15.96 24.39
N ARG A 415 -12.40 15.63 24.57
CA ARG A 415 -13.40 16.48 25.22
C ARG A 415 -12.99 16.82 26.65
N GLU A 416 -12.57 15.82 27.42
CA GLU A 416 -12.09 16.00 28.80
C GLU A 416 -10.85 16.88 28.88
N ALA A 417 -9.98 16.85 27.87
CA ALA A 417 -8.83 17.76 27.78
C ALA A 417 -9.19 19.22 27.41
N GLY A 418 -10.44 19.49 27.03
CA GLY A 418 -10.90 20.83 26.61
C GLY A 418 -11.37 20.92 25.15
N GLY A 419 -11.61 19.79 24.50
CA GLY A 419 -12.31 19.72 23.21
C GLY A 419 -11.58 20.42 22.07
N PHE A 420 -12.33 21.13 21.23
CA PHE A 420 -11.79 21.77 20.03
C PHE A 420 -10.73 22.83 20.34
N GLU A 421 -10.90 23.62 21.41
CA GLU A 421 -9.93 24.65 21.79
C GLU A 421 -8.63 24.04 22.33
N TYR A 422 -8.69 22.94 23.08
CA TYR A 422 -7.50 22.18 23.46
C TYR A 422 -6.73 21.72 22.22
N MET A 423 -7.43 21.11 21.26
CA MET A 423 -6.81 20.59 20.04
C MET A 423 -6.23 21.70 19.16
N LYS A 424 -6.85 22.88 19.09
CA LYS A 424 -6.26 24.04 18.39
C LYS A 424 -4.96 24.53 19.03
N ALA A 425 -4.89 24.51 20.37
CA ALA A 425 -3.71 24.93 21.11
C ALA A 425 -2.57 23.89 21.09
N HIS A 426 -2.88 22.60 21.10
CA HIS A 426 -1.89 21.52 21.27
C HIS A 426 -1.67 20.65 20.02
N GLY A 427 -2.59 20.64 19.06
CA GLY A 427 -2.53 19.88 17.81
C GLY A 427 -2.77 18.37 17.94
N ALA A 428 -2.33 17.76 19.05
CA ALA A 428 -2.41 16.33 19.29
C ALA A 428 -2.85 16.00 20.73
N TRP A 429 -3.52 14.86 20.90
CA TRP A 429 -3.87 14.30 22.20
C TRP A 429 -3.71 12.78 22.21
N TYR A 430 -3.24 12.23 23.32
CA TYR A 430 -3.23 10.78 23.58
C TYR A 430 -3.34 10.53 25.08
N ASP A 431 -3.86 9.36 25.44
CA ASP A 431 -3.96 8.93 26.83
C ASP A 431 -2.58 8.49 27.34
N ARG A 432 -2.01 9.25 28.27
CA ARG A 432 -0.71 8.96 28.90
C ARG A 432 -0.74 7.77 29.85
N THR A 433 -1.92 7.31 30.24
CA THR A 433 -2.14 6.15 31.10
C THR A 433 -2.44 4.87 30.32
N ALA A 434 -2.57 4.97 28.99
CA ALA A 434 -2.88 3.84 28.13
C ALA A 434 -1.79 2.77 28.18
N VAL A 435 -2.22 1.52 28.35
CA VAL A 435 -1.34 0.35 28.32
C VAL A 435 -1.20 -0.14 26.88
N LYS A 436 0.04 -0.35 26.43
CA LYS A 436 0.34 -0.92 25.11
C LYS A 436 -0.28 -2.32 25.01
N ALA A 437 -1.00 -2.58 23.92
CA ALA A 437 -1.69 -3.86 23.73
C ALA A 437 -0.75 -4.90 23.11
N TYR A 438 -0.36 -5.91 23.90
CA TYR A 438 0.37 -7.09 23.44
C TYR A 438 -0.39 -8.36 23.79
N ASP A 439 -0.12 -9.44 23.06
CA ASP A 439 -0.70 -10.77 23.25
C ASP A 439 -2.24 -10.75 23.32
N SER A 440 -2.84 -9.79 22.61
CA SER A 440 -4.25 -9.45 22.76
C SER A 440 -5.16 -10.61 22.38
N PHE A 441 -4.67 -11.47 21.49
CA PHE A 441 -5.33 -12.70 21.05
C PHE A 441 -5.47 -13.75 22.16
N ALA A 442 -4.59 -13.73 23.18
CA ALA A 442 -4.58 -14.72 24.24
C ALA A 442 -5.57 -14.42 25.38
N ALA A 443 -6.22 -13.26 25.37
CA ALA A 443 -7.21 -12.90 26.39
C ALA A 443 -8.34 -13.94 26.44
N GLU A 444 -8.65 -14.46 27.64
CA GLU A 444 -9.80 -15.36 27.85
C GLU A 444 -11.10 -14.55 27.79
N VAL A 445 -12.12 -15.12 27.17
CA VAL A 445 -13.41 -14.44 26.93
C VAL A 445 -14.53 -15.25 27.56
N ASP A 446 -15.38 -14.60 28.35
CA ASP A 446 -16.63 -15.20 28.83
C ASP A 446 -17.59 -15.43 27.66
N VAL A 447 -17.96 -16.70 27.48
CA VAL A 447 -18.84 -17.17 26.39
C VAL A 447 -20.25 -17.48 26.90
N LYS A 448 -20.62 -17.04 28.10
CA LYS A 448 -21.99 -17.19 28.62
C LYS A 448 -23.00 -16.56 27.66
N GLY A 449 -23.95 -17.38 27.20
CA GLY A 449 -24.97 -16.97 26.23
C GLY A 449 -24.49 -16.98 24.77
N ALA A 450 -23.24 -17.36 24.50
CA ALA A 450 -22.77 -17.63 23.15
C ALA A 450 -23.04 -19.10 22.75
N THR A 451 -23.19 -19.35 21.45
CA THR A 451 -23.29 -20.71 20.88
C THR A 451 -21.97 -21.07 20.20
N LEU A 452 -21.45 -22.27 20.50
CA LEU A 452 -20.25 -22.81 19.86
C LEU A 452 -20.62 -23.47 18.52
N ASP A 453 -19.90 -23.10 17.47
CA ASP A 453 -19.83 -23.88 16.23
C ASP A 453 -18.68 -24.90 16.34
N GLU A 454 -19.02 -26.17 16.49
CA GLU A 454 -18.03 -27.24 16.67
C GLU A 454 -17.15 -27.47 15.42
N ALA A 455 -17.62 -27.10 14.22
CA ALA A 455 -16.83 -27.27 13.00
C ALA A 455 -15.68 -26.26 12.90
N THR A 456 -15.85 -25.08 13.48
CA THR A 456 -14.88 -23.97 13.39
C THR A 456 -14.25 -23.60 14.72
N GLY A 457 -14.83 -24.06 15.83
CA GLY A 457 -14.49 -23.67 17.19
C GLY A 457 -14.93 -22.24 17.56
N VAL A 458 -15.72 -21.55 16.73
CA VAL A 458 -16.09 -20.15 16.99
C VAL A 458 -17.31 -20.05 17.91
N TYR A 459 -17.27 -19.13 18.87
CA TYR A 459 -18.41 -18.76 19.71
C TYR A 459 -19.15 -17.54 19.15
N TYR A 460 -20.49 -17.60 19.07
CA TYR A 460 -21.34 -16.54 18.50
C TYR A 460 -22.43 -16.05 19.45
N LYS A 461 -22.77 -14.74 19.40
CA LYS A 461 -23.81 -14.10 20.25
C LYS A 461 -25.23 -14.63 20.03
N LYS A 462 -25.56 -15.16 18.86
CA LYS A 462 -26.83 -15.82 18.53
C LYS A 462 -26.54 -16.97 17.57
N LYS A 463 -27.36 -18.04 17.62
CA LYS A 463 -27.32 -19.15 16.67
C LYS A 463 -27.51 -18.56 15.27
N ALA A 464 -26.43 -18.37 14.54
CA ALA A 464 -26.51 -18.05 13.15
C ALA A 464 -26.72 -19.39 12.45
N ASP A 465 -27.81 -19.54 11.69
CA ASP A 465 -28.10 -20.76 10.92
C ASP A 465 -27.04 -20.95 9.83
N ALA A 466 -25.88 -21.46 10.23
CA ALA A 466 -24.76 -21.74 9.37
C ALA A 466 -24.37 -23.20 9.52
N LYS A 467 -24.29 -23.88 8.39
CA LYS A 467 -23.77 -25.24 8.26
C LYS A 467 -22.23 -25.27 8.32
N ASP A 468 -21.58 -24.15 8.00
CA ASP A 468 -20.14 -23.91 8.06
C ASP A 468 -19.80 -22.39 8.03
N TYR A 469 -18.51 -22.06 8.19
CA TYR A 469 -17.99 -20.69 8.12
C TYR A 469 -18.38 -19.92 6.84
N SER A 470 -18.48 -20.60 5.68
CA SER A 470 -18.82 -20.00 4.38
C SER A 470 -20.32 -19.76 4.19
N SER A 471 -21.16 -20.43 5.00
CA SER A 471 -22.62 -20.37 4.92
C SER A 471 -23.27 -19.25 5.76
N LEU A 472 -22.50 -18.58 6.63
CA LEU A 472 -22.98 -17.40 7.35
C LEU A 472 -23.20 -16.22 6.41
N SER A 473 -24.38 -15.60 6.45
CA SER A 473 -24.67 -14.32 5.76
C SER A 473 -23.97 -13.12 6.41
N SER A 474 -22.69 -13.25 6.74
CA SER A 474 -21.68 -12.35 6.24
C SER A 474 -21.54 -10.99 6.98
N LYS A 475 -22.57 -10.14 7.16
CA LYS A 475 -22.45 -8.87 7.94
C LYS A 475 -22.68 -9.13 9.42
N ASP A 476 -23.37 -10.22 9.73
CA ASP A 476 -23.77 -10.58 11.07
C ASP A 476 -22.75 -11.51 11.72
N ALA A 477 -21.96 -12.28 10.96
CA ALA A 477 -20.93 -13.20 11.48
C ALA A 477 -19.79 -12.48 12.23
N ALA A 478 -19.10 -11.53 11.60
CA ALA A 478 -18.04 -10.76 12.26
C ALA A 478 -18.56 -9.93 13.44
N LYS A 479 -19.82 -9.46 13.36
CA LYS A 479 -20.49 -8.76 14.47
C LYS A 479 -20.94 -9.70 15.59
N ALA A 480 -21.23 -10.96 15.25
CA ALA A 480 -21.68 -11.99 16.17
C ALA A 480 -20.50 -12.75 16.80
N TYR A 481 -19.29 -12.66 16.25
CA TYR A 481 -18.09 -13.26 16.84
C TYR A 481 -17.93 -12.83 18.30
N VAL A 482 -17.75 -13.81 19.18
CA VAL A 482 -17.49 -13.62 20.62
C VAL A 482 -16.07 -14.03 20.93
N ALA A 483 -15.71 -15.28 20.61
CA ALA A 483 -14.44 -15.90 20.94
C ALA A 483 -14.12 -17.05 19.99
N GLN A 484 -12.91 -17.58 20.10
CA GLN A 484 -12.45 -18.80 19.44
C GLN A 484 -12.07 -19.82 20.51
N LYS A 485 -12.58 -21.04 20.41
CA LYS A 485 -12.05 -22.21 21.10
C LYS A 485 -10.68 -22.55 20.49
N CYS A 486 -9.64 -22.37 21.27
CA CYS A 486 -8.26 -22.61 20.88
C CYS A 486 -7.83 -24.06 21.19
N GLY A 487 -6.64 -24.45 20.73
CA GLY A 487 -6.10 -25.81 20.94
C GLY A 487 -5.91 -26.20 22.41
N ASP A 488 -5.85 -25.23 23.31
CA ASP A 488 -5.85 -25.43 24.78
C ASP A 488 -7.26 -25.69 25.36
N GLY A 489 -8.29 -25.77 24.50
CA GLY A 489 -9.69 -25.98 24.87
C GLY A 489 -10.40 -24.73 25.42
N LYS A 490 -9.69 -23.59 25.55
CA LYS A 490 -10.24 -22.36 26.15
C LYS A 490 -10.85 -21.45 25.10
N ALA A 491 -11.83 -20.65 25.52
CA ALA A 491 -12.39 -19.56 24.73
C ALA A 491 -11.48 -18.33 24.82
N ARG A 492 -10.80 -18.01 23.72
CA ARG A 492 -9.86 -16.89 23.62
C ARG A 492 -10.42 -15.82 22.68
N ARG A 493 -9.95 -14.58 22.83
CA ARG A 493 -10.23 -13.50 21.87
C ARG A 493 -9.78 -13.92 20.47
N GLY A 494 -8.64 -14.59 20.37
CA GLY A 494 -8.05 -15.06 19.12
C GLY A 494 -7.76 -13.92 18.15
N PHE A 495 -7.91 -14.24 16.87
CA PHE A 495 -7.73 -13.35 15.73
C PHE A 495 -9.07 -13.16 15.00
N PRO A 496 -9.96 -12.28 15.51
CA PRO A 496 -11.30 -12.09 14.96
C PRO A 496 -11.28 -11.82 13.45
N PRO A 497 -12.26 -12.35 12.69
CA PRO A 497 -12.39 -12.05 11.27
C PRO A 497 -12.78 -10.60 11.01
N ASP A 498 -12.36 -10.09 9.84
CA ASP A 498 -12.73 -8.79 9.28
C ASP A 498 -14.12 -8.87 8.58
N LYS A 499 -14.57 -7.77 7.96
CA LYS A 499 -15.74 -7.73 7.03
C LYS A 499 -15.68 -8.76 5.88
N HIS A 500 -14.52 -9.30 5.53
CA HIS A 500 -14.27 -10.24 4.45
C HIS A 500 -14.21 -11.67 5.03
N ARG A 501 -15.31 -12.38 4.77
CA ARG A 501 -15.78 -13.52 5.56
C ARG A 501 -15.19 -14.83 5.05
N TRP A 502 -13.93 -15.11 5.41
CA TRP A 502 -13.25 -16.33 4.96
C TRP A 502 -12.23 -16.95 5.94
N LYS A 503 -12.24 -16.56 7.23
CA LYS A 503 -11.43 -17.18 8.28
C LYS A 503 -12.07 -17.25 9.66
N THR A 504 -11.69 -18.22 10.48
CA THR A 504 -12.15 -18.35 11.88
C THR A 504 -11.50 -17.30 12.80
N GLY A 505 -11.51 -17.52 14.12
CA GLY A 505 -10.72 -16.76 15.08
C GLY A 505 -9.29 -17.27 15.28
N LEU A 506 -8.82 -18.25 14.49
CA LEU A 506 -7.43 -18.72 14.53
C LEU A 506 -6.51 -17.86 13.67
N PHE A 507 -5.20 -17.98 13.89
CA PHE A 507 -4.17 -17.48 12.97
C PHE A 507 -4.02 -18.49 11.82
N GLU A 508 -4.58 -18.16 10.66
CA GLU A 508 -4.72 -19.11 9.56
C GLU A 508 -3.45 -19.19 8.70
N ILE A 509 -2.61 -20.16 9.05
CA ILE A 509 -1.51 -20.60 8.18
C ILE A 509 -2.08 -21.38 6.99
N ARG A 510 -3.10 -22.21 7.21
CA ARG A 510 -3.85 -22.90 6.15
C ARG A 510 -5.12 -22.11 5.80
N SER A 511 -5.18 -21.50 4.61
CA SER A 511 -6.37 -20.77 4.16
C SER A 511 -7.25 -21.65 3.29
N LYS A 512 -8.43 -22.03 3.80
CA LYS A 512 -9.45 -22.71 2.99
C LYS A 512 -9.95 -21.82 1.86
N ALA A 513 -10.06 -20.51 2.12
CA ALA A 513 -10.42 -19.51 1.13
C ALA A 513 -9.57 -19.63 -0.15
N LEU A 514 -8.25 -19.60 0.02
CA LEU A 514 -7.32 -19.72 -1.10
C LEU A 514 -7.43 -21.09 -1.80
N ALA A 515 -7.61 -22.18 -1.04
CA ALA A 515 -7.81 -23.51 -1.60
C ALA A 515 -9.06 -23.59 -2.50
N ASP A 516 -10.17 -23.00 -2.05
CA ASP A 516 -11.43 -22.95 -2.81
C ASP A 516 -11.32 -22.11 -4.10
N LYS A 517 -10.28 -21.27 -4.19
CA LYS A 517 -9.92 -20.49 -5.38
C LYS A 517 -8.79 -21.11 -6.21
N GLY A 518 -8.35 -22.33 -5.87
CA GLY A 518 -7.30 -23.06 -6.60
C GLY A 518 -5.87 -22.61 -6.28
N PHE A 519 -5.67 -21.83 -5.22
CA PHE A 519 -4.33 -21.44 -4.74
C PHE A 519 -3.87 -22.36 -3.60
N HIS A 520 -2.56 -22.36 -3.33
CA HIS A 520 -2.01 -23.09 -2.19
C HIS A 520 -2.56 -22.57 -0.85
N ALA A 521 -3.14 -23.48 -0.06
CA ALA A 521 -3.75 -23.17 1.23
C ALA A 521 -2.70 -22.72 2.26
N ILE A 522 -1.63 -23.51 2.40
CA ILE A 522 -0.42 -23.16 3.18
C ILE A 522 0.55 -22.46 2.22
N PRO A 523 1.24 -21.37 2.63
CA PRO A 523 2.20 -20.68 1.78
C PRO A 523 3.18 -21.64 1.11
N ALA A 524 3.27 -21.56 -0.21
CA ALA A 524 4.07 -22.44 -1.05
C ALA A 524 4.67 -21.63 -2.21
N TRP A 525 5.75 -22.14 -2.81
CA TRP A 525 6.42 -21.44 -3.89
C TRP A 525 5.47 -21.19 -5.07
N MET A 526 5.39 -19.93 -5.50
CA MET A 526 4.63 -19.51 -6.67
C MET A 526 5.54 -18.65 -7.55
N PRO A 527 6.03 -19.15 -8.70
CA PRO A 527 6.92 -18.40 -9.56
C PRO A 527 6.16 -17.25 -10.25
N VAL A 528 6.86 -16.15 -10.52
CA VAL A 528 6.36 -15.09 -11.41
C VAL A 528 6.34 -15.64 -12.85
N PRO A 529 5.17 -15.70 -13.52
CA PRO A 529 5.07 -16.33 -14.84
C PRO A 529 5.98 -15.71 -15.91
N GLU A 530 6.15 -14.39 -15.85
CA GLU A 530 7.02 -13.63 -16.76
C GLU A 530 8.49 -13.99 -16.53
N HIS A 531 8.95 -14.06 -15.27
CA HIS A 531 10.33 -14.43 -14.96
C HIS A 531 10.64 -15.88 -15.36
N ALA A 532 9.68 -16.79 -15.20
CA ALA A 532 9.85 -18.20 -15.57
C ALA A 532 10.00 -18.42 -17.09
N LYS A 533 9.56 -17.45 -17.91
CA LYS A 533 9.64 -17.49 -19.39
C LYS A 533 10.69 -16.54 -19.96
N MET A 534 11.40 -15.83 -19.08
CA MET A 534 12.36 -14.79 -19.46
C MET A 534 13.54 -15.40 -20.21
N ALA A 535 13.91 -14.78 -21.33
CA ALA A 535 15.09 -15.15 -22.09
C ALA A 535 16.37 -14.68 -21.38
N GLN A 536 17.52 -15.25 -21.76
CA GLN A 536 18.80 -14.93 -21.10
C GLN A 536 19.27 -13.48 -21.34
N ASP A 537 18.86 -12.87 -22.46
CA ASP A 537 19.16 -11.48 -22.83
C ASP A 537 18.16 -10.46 -22.25
N GLU A 538 17.14 -10.93 -21.53
CA GLU A 538 16.12 -10.08 -20.92
C GLU A 538 16.44 -9.75 -19.46
N LEU A 539 15.96 -8.58 -19.02
CA LEU A 539 16.14 -8.08 -17.67
C LEU A 539 14.80 -7.87 -16.99
N VAL A 540 14.79 -7.82 -15.65
CA VAL A 540 13.62 -7.38 -14.89
C VAL A 540 13.72 -5.89 -14.60
N LEU A 541 12.68 -5.13 -14.98
CA LEU A 541 12.51 -3.73 -14.58
C LEU A 541 12.00 -3.67 -13.14
N THR A 542 12.79 -3.07 -12.26
CA THR A 542 12.42 -2.82 -10.86
C THR A 542 12.29 -1.33 -10.60
N THR A 543 11.21 -0.93 -9.94
CA THR A 543 10.99 0.47 -9.54
C THR A 543 11.50 0.73 -8.13
N PHE A 544 11.88 1.95 -7.82
CA PHE A 544 12.16 2.32 -6.42
C PHE A 544 11.75 3.77 -6.14
N LYS A 545 11.77 4.12 -4.85
CA LYS A 545 11.53 5.47 -4.36
C LYS A 545 12.78 6.03 -3.69
N VAL A 546 12.84 7.35 -3.58
CA VAL A 546 13.94 8.06 -2.93
C VAL A 546 13.41 8.87 -1.75
N ALA A 547 14.27 9.11 -0.75
CA ALA A 547 13.88 9.82 0.48
C ALA A 547 13.48 11.28 0.26
N THR A 548 13.98 11.90 -0.82
CA THR A 548 13.78 13.32 -1.13
C THR A 548 12.43 13.63 -1.75
N GLN A 549 11.76 12.64 -2.34
CA GLN A 549 10.56 12.84 -3.14
C GLN A 549 9.37 12.05 -2.58
N THR A 550 8.21 12.70 -2.47
CA THR A 550 6.96 12.11 -1.97
C THR A 550 6.03 11.78 -3.13
N HIS A 551 6.02 10.51 -3.54
CA HIS A 551 5.24 10.02 -4.68
C HIS A 551 5.49 10.86 -5.95
N SER A 552 4.45 11.36 -6.60
CA SER A 552 4.46 12.14 -7.83
C SER A 552 4.00 13.59 -7.58
N ARG A 553 4.35 14.17 -6.42
CA ARG A 553 3.77 15.45 -5.95
C ARG A 553 4.78 16.50 -5.51
N THR A 554 6.05 16.15 -5.34
CA THR A 554 7.08 17.05 -4.79
C THR A 554 8.13 17.45 -5.80
N GLN A 555 8.04 16.95 -7.02
CA GLN A 555 8.91 17.27 -8.15
C GLN A 555 8.75 18.71 -8.62
N ASN A 556 7.72 19.41 -8.15
CA ASN A 556 7.59 20.85 -8.36
C ASN A 556 7.92 21.68 -7.12
N CYS A 557 8.46 21.04 -6.07
CA CYS A 557 9.06 21.75 -4.94
C CYS A 557 10.52 22.03 -5.28
N LYS A 558 10.89 23.33 -5.38
CA LYS A 558 12.22 23.80 -5.76
C LYS A 558 13.33 23.07 -5.01
N TRP A 559 13.32 23.10 -3.68
CA TRP A 559 14.37 22.53 -2.84
C TRP A 559 14.53 21.01 -2.99
N LEU A 560 13.42 20.28 -3.12
CA LEU A 560 13.47 18.82 -3.26
C LEU A 560 13.93 18.40 -4.66
N THR A 561 13.55 19.19 -5.67
CA THR A 561 13.89 18.94 -7.08
C THR A 561 15.35 19.28 -7.37
N GLU A 562 15.87 20.33 -6.74
CA GLU A 562 17.30 20.65 -6.78
C GLU A 562 18.16 19.46 -6.33
N ILE A 563 17.74 18.75 -5.28
CA ILE A 563 18.43 17.55 -4.78
C ILE A 563 18.20 16.34 -5.70
N TYR A 564 17.00 16.17 -6.26
CA TYR A 564 16.66 15.00 -7.08
C TYR A 564 15.65 15.34 -8.20
N HIS A 565 16.16 15.57 -9.40
CA HIS A 565 15.38 15.90 -10.61
C HIS A 565 15.51 14.87 -11.74
N GLU A 566 16.34 13.84 -11.55
CA GLU A 566 16.70 12.86 -12.58
C GLU A 566 16.71 11.44 -12.03
N ASN A 567 16.34 10.47 -12.88
CA ASN A 567 16.21 9.06 -12.51
C ASN A 567 16.91 8.13 -13.51
N PRO A 568 18.26 8.19 -13.64
CA PRO A 568 18.95 7.30 -14.57
C PRO A 568 18.70 5.83 -14.20
N ALA A 569 18.73 4.96 -15.19
CA ALA A 569 18.58 3.53 -15.02
C ALA A 569 19.82 2.89 -14.40
N TRP A 570 19.67 2.36 -13.20
CA TRP A 570 20.75 1.67 -12.50
C TRP A 570 20.91 0.28 -13.09
N ILE A 571 22.13 -0.05 -13.53
CA ILE A 571 22.49 -1.34 -14.13
C ILE A 571 23.77 -1.85 -13.45
N ASN A 572 23.76 -3.12 -13.05
CA ASN A 572 24.93 -3.77 -12.47
C ASN A 572 26.10 -3.84 -13.48
N PRO A 573 27.38 -3.69 -13.09
CA PRO A 573 28.52 -3.77 -14.01
C PRO A 573 28.57 -5.05 -14.87
N VAL A 574 28.18 -6.21 -14.31
CA VAL A 574 28.11 -7.48 -15.05
C VAL A 574 27.04 -7.41 -16.14
N THR A 575 25.88 -6.86 -15.80
CA THR A 575 24.77 -6.68 -16.74
C THR A 575 25.09 -5.61 -17.79
N ALA A 576 25.71 -4.50 -17.40
CA ALA A 576 26.12 -3.44 -18.32
C ALA A 576 27.10 -3.97 -19.37
N LYS A 577 28.09 -4.77 -18.94
CA LYS A 577 29.02 -5.46 -19.84
C LYS A 577 28.29 -6.43 -20.79
N ALA A 578 27.35 -7.22 -20.29
CA ALA A 578 26.57 -8.15 -21.10
C ALA A 578 25.67 -7.43 -22.13
N CYS A 579 25.12 -6.27 -21.78
CA CYS A 579 24.32 -5.43 -22.67
C CYS A 579 25.15 -4.52 -23.59
N GLY A 580 26.48 -4.43 -23.41
CA GLY A 580 27.35 -3.56 -24.20
C GLY A 580 27.13 -2.06 -23.95
N VAL A 581 26.75 -1.66 -22.73
CA VAL A 581 26.44 -0.28 -22.36
C VAL A 581 27.40 0.24 -21.29
N SER A 582 27.69 1.54 -21.32
CA SER A 582 28.57 2.24 -20.38
C SER A 582 27.81 3.29 -19.57
N ASP A 583 28.43 3.78 -18.50
CA ASP A 583 27.86 4.87 -17.70
C ASP A 583 27.60 6.12 -18.57
N GLY A 584 26.43 6.72 -18.42
CA GLY A 584 26.01 7.88 -19.22
C GLY A 584 25.47 7.58 -20.61
N ASP A 585 25.57 6.35 -21.13
CA ASP A 585 24.94 5.97 -22.40
C ASP A 585 23.43 6.18 -22.34
N LEU A 586 22.83 6.55 -23.47
CA LEU A 586 21.39 6.45 -23.65
C LEU A 586 21.03 5.03 -24.10
N ILE A 587 20.00 4.47 -23.46
CA ILE A 587 19.48 3.14 -23.75
C ILE A 587 17.98 3.18 -23.98
N LYS A 588 17.52 2.33 -24.88
CA LYS A 588 16.10 2.02 -25.05
C LYS A 588 15.75 0.82 -24.17
N VAL A 589 14.79 1.01 -23.27
CA VAL A 589 14.21 -0.03 -22.41
C VAL A 589 12.81 -0.34 -22.95
N ALA A 590 12.60 -1.57 -23.44
CA ALA A 590 11.37 -1.97 -24.11
C ALA A 590 10.67 -3.12 -23.37
N SER A 591 9.36 -3.00 -23.19
CA SER A 591 8.48 -4.05 -22.68
C SER A 591 7.45 -4.46 -23.76
N SER A 592 6.49 -5.31 -23.40
CA SER A 592 5.40 -5.71 -24.29
C SER A 592 4.43 -4.58 -24.68
N ILE A 593 4.46 -3.44 -23.99
CA ILE A 593 3.52 -2.33 -24.22
C ILE A 593 4.17 -1.05 -24.76
N GLY A 594 5.49 -1.04 -24.96
CA GLY A 594 6.19 0.13 -25.50
C GLY A 594 7.66 0.19 -25.07
N SER A 595 8.27 1.37 -25.26
CA SER A 595 9.65 1.63 -24.86
C SER A 595 9.84 3.05 -24.36
N ILE A 596 10.80 3.22 -23.46
CA ILE A 596 11.36 4.53 -23.08
C ILE A 596 12.84 4.59 -23.44
N THR A 597 13.38 5.79 -23.59
CA THR A 597 14.82 6.04 -23.66
C THR A 597 15.28 6.67 -22.35
N THR A 598 16.26 6.08 -21.69
CA THR A 598 16.79 6.54 -20.38
C THR A 598 18.32 6.55 -20.38
N LYS A 599 18.92 7.27 -19.42
CA LYS A 599 20.37 7.37 -19.23
C LYS A 599 20.85 6.26 -18.30
N VAL A 600 21.95 5.60 -18.63
CA VAL A 600 22.54 4.53 -17.82
C VAL A 600 23.31 5.12 -16.64
N ARG A 601 23.14 4.50 -15.47
CA ARG A 601 24.05 4.58 -14.34
C ARG A 601 24.59 3.19 -14.01
N VAL A 602 25.86 2.94 -14.27
CA VAL A 602 26.51 1.67 -13.94
C VAL A 602 26.89 1.67 -12.46
N THR A 603 26.35 0.72 -11.69
CA THR A 603 26.59 0.65 -10.23
C THR A 603 26.44 -0.75 -9.68
N GLY A 604 27.34 -1.15 -8.76
CA GLY A 604 27.21 -2.40 -8.00
C GLY A 604 26.07 -2.41 -6.98
N ALA A 605 25.39 -1.27 -6.77
CA ALA A 605 24.29 -1.09 -5.83
C ALA A 605 22.94 -1.68 -6.29
N VAL A 606 22.95 -2.52 -7.33
CA VAL A 606 21.78 -3.24 -7.85
C VAL A 606 22.22 -4.64 -8.28
N VAL A 607 21.39 -5.65 -8.09
CA VAL A 607 21.71 -7.03 -8.49
C VAL A 607 21.84 -7.20 -10.01
N PRO A 608 22.65 -8.16 -10.50
CA PRO A 608 22.68 -8.51 -11.92
C PRO A 608 21.32 -8.98 -12.45
N GLY A 609 21.05 -8.72 -13.73
CA GLY A 609 19.81 -9.11 -14.41
C GLY A 609 18.66 -8.12 -14.22
N VAL A 610 18.94 -6.94 -13.65
CA VAL A 610 17.94 -5.92 -13.32
C VAL A 610 18.30 -4.58 -13.94
N VAL A 611 17.27 -3.86 -14.38
CA VAL A 611 17.33 -2.42 -14.63
C VAL A 611 16.44 -1.73 -13.60
N ALA A 612 17.03 -0.90 -12.73
CA ALA A 612 16.29 -0.24 -11.66
C ALA A 612 16.11 1.26 -11.94
N ILE A 613 14.87 1.75 -11.93
CA ILE A 613 14.54 3.15 -12.24
C ILE A 613 13.64 3.73 -11.13
N SER A 614 13.97 4.93 -10.66
CA SER A 614 13.15 5.66 -9.68
C SER A 614 11.84 6.13 -10.32
N HIS A 615 10.72 6.00 -9.59
CA HIS A 615 9.38 6.43 -10.03
C HIS A 615 9.18 7.96 -10.05
N HIS A 616 10.11 8.70 -9.46
CA HIS A 616 9.87 10.09 -9.08
C HIS A 616 10.10 11.12 -10.19
N CYS A 617 10.46 10.77 -11.42
CA CYS A 617 10.84 11.75 -12.43
C CYS A 617 10.13 11.50 -13.76
N GLY A 618 10.27 12.42 -14.71
CA GLY A 618 9.64 12.32 -16.03
C GLY A 618 8.24 12.91 -16.12
N HIS A 619 7.86 13.81 -15.20
CA HIS A 619 6.65 14.63 -15.37
C HIS A 619 6.72 15.42 -16.67
N TRP A 620 5.60 15.59 -17.36
CA TRP A 620 5.48 16.50 -18.51
C TRP A 620 4.47 17.63 -18.27
N ALA A 621 3.78 17.58 -17.14
CA ALA A 621 2.88 18.61 -16.63
C ALA A 621 3.32 19.03 -15.21
N TYR A 622 2.37 19.34 -14.31
CA TYR A 622 2.55 19.66 -12.89
C TYR A 622 3.14 21.04 -12.61
N GLY A 623 4.23 21.43 -13.28
CA GLY A 623 4.84 22.76 -13.17
C GLY A 623 6.25 22.83 -13.77
N GLY A 624 6.86 24.02 -13.76
CA GLY A 624 8.13 24.28 -14.45
C GLY A 624 9.36 23.58 -13.86
N TYR A 625 9.34 23.23 -12.57
CA TYR A 625 10.40 22.42 -11.96
C TYR A 625 10.20 20.94 -12.27
N ALA A 626 8.97 20.42 -12.16
CA ALA A 626 8.65 19.00 -12.40
C ALA A 626 8.79 18.61 -13.87
N SER A 627 8.19 19.38 -14.77
CA SER A 627 8.26 19.14 -16.22
C SER A 627 9.58 19.58 -16.84
N GLY A 628 10.33 20.40 -16.11
CA GLY A 628 11.51 21.10 -16.61
C GLY A 628 11.23 22.11 -17.72
N LYS A 629 9.97 22.42 -18.05
CA LYS A 629 9.57 23.52 -18.94
C LYS A 629 10.01 24.86 -18.34
N PRO A 630 10.20 25.92 -19.14
CA PRO A 630 10.38 27.27 -18.60
C PRO A 630 9.21 27.61 -17.68
N CYS A 631 9.50 28.20 -16.52
CA CYS A 631 8.45 28.81 -15.72
C CYS A 631 7.91 29.97 -16.54
N LYS A 632 6.62 29.93 -16.89
CA LYS A 632 5.98 31.01 -17.65
C LYS A 632 5.63 32.11 -16.65
N ASP A 633 5.99 33.35 -16.97
CA ASP A 633 5.80 34.52 -16.10
C ASP A 633 4.33 34.86 -15.77
N ASN A 634 3.35 34.22 -16.41
CA ASN A 634 1.96 34.72 -16.48
C ASN A 634 0.86 33.78 -15.93
N TYR A 635 1.15 32.84 -15.01
CA TYR A 635 0.09 32.06 -14.35
C TYR A 635 0.25 32.00 -12.82
N GLY A 636 -0.49 32.84 -12.10
CA GLY A 636 -0.56 32.82 -10.63
C GLY A 636 0.82 32.95 -9.98
N HIS A 637 1.01 32.36 -8.80
CA HIS A 637 2.28 32.32 -8.05
C HIS A 637 3.50 31.69 -8.80
N ASN A 638 3.42 31.45 -10.13
CA ASN A 638 4.56 31.08 -10.98
C ASN A 638 5.45 32.27 -11.40
N CYS A 639 5.19 33.48 -10.92
CA CYS A 639 6.24 34.47 -10.77
C CYS A 639 7.16 34.11 -9.59
N GLU A 640 7.58 32.83 -9.52
CA GLU A 640 8.59 32.40 -8.56
C GLU A 640 9.90 33.07 -8.97
N PRO A 641 10.36 34.07 -8.21
CA PRO A 641 11.46 34.93 -8.65
C PRO A 641 12.66 34.08 -9.02
N ASP A 642 12.93 33.01 -8.26
CA ASP A 642 14.12 32.18 -8.39
C ASP A 642 14.09 31.19 -9.57
N CYS A 643 13.06 31.19 -10.40
CA CYS A 643 13.00 30.22 -11.50
C CYS A 643 14.12 30.40 -12.55
N HIS A 644 14.68 31.61 -12.68
CA HIS A 644 15.85 31.89 -13.54
C HIS A 644 17.15 31.29 -12.99
N GLU A 645 17.22 31.06 -11.68
CA GLU A 645 18.36 30.43 -10.98
C GLU A 645 18.41 28.91 -11.17
N LYS A 646 17.38 28.30 -11.77
CA LYS A 646 17.32 26.86 -12.05
C LYS A 646 18.47 26.42 -12.95
N TRP A 647 19.53 25.85 -12.37
CA TRP A 647 20.74 25.43 -13.10
C TRP A 647 20.59 24.09 -13.85
N TRP A 648 19.68 23.21 -13.40
CA TRP A 648 19.46 21.91 -14.02
C TRP A 648 18.56 21.99 -15.27
N GLY A 649 18.87 21.16 -16.27
CA GLY A 649 18.11 21.06 -17.52
C GLY A 649 18.16 22.29 -18.43
N LYS A 650 19.06 23.26 -18.18
CA LYS A 650 19.30 24.40 -19.09
C LYS A 650 19.78 23.88 -20.46
N GLY A 651 19.12 24.31 -21.53
CA GLY A 651 19.46 23.91 -22.91
C GLY A 651 19.05 22.48 -23.29
N ALA A 652 18.42 21.72 -22.40
CA ALA A 652 17.98 20.36 -22.68
C ALA A 652 16.76 20.34 -23.62
N GLU A 653 16.95 19.77 -24.81
CA GLU A 653 15.90 19.54 -25.81
C GLU A 653 14.80 18.64 -25.24
N ASP A 654 13.53 19.00 -25.45
CA ASP A 654 12.39 18.16 -25.06
C ASP A 654 11.94 17.29 -26.25
N LYS A 655 12.37 16.03 -26.25
CA LYS A 655 12.00 15.01 -27.26
C LYS A 655 10.74 14.24 -26.89
N GLY A 656 9.92 14.77 -25.99
CA GLY A 656 8.68 14.15 -25.51
C GLY A 656 8.86 13.33 -24.23
N PRO A 657 7.75 12.79 -23.68
CA PRO A 657 7.71 12.24 -22.32
C PRO A 657 8.34 10.84 -22.16
N ILE A 658 8.62 10.15 -23.26
CA ILE A 658 9.24 8.81 -23.28
C ILE A 658 10.74 8.84 -23.52
N VAL A 659 11.33 10.03 -23.66
CA VAL A 659 12.77 10.22 -23.89
C VAL A 659 13.37 10.99 -22.72
N TRP A 660 14.51 10.49 -22.24
CA TRP A 660 15.33 11.16 -21.24
C TRP A 660 15.56 12.63 -21.58
N ARG A 661 15.38 13.48 -20.59
CA ARG A 661 15.73 14.89 -20.66
C ARG A 661 16.51 15.27 -19.42
N GLU A 662 17.69 15.88 -19.60
CA GLU A 662 18.45 16.44 -18.47
C GLU A 662 17.58 17.45 -17.71
N GLY A 663 17.61 17.42 -16.38
CA GLY A 663 16.77 18.20 -15.48
C GLY A 663 15.35 17.65 -15.25
N ARG A 664 14.97 16.52 -15.88
CA ARG A 664 13.61 15.93 -15.78
C ARG A 664 13.60 14.42 -15.68
N GLY A 665 14.57 13.74 -16.29
CA GLY A 665 14.57 12.28 -16.46
C GLY A 665 13.48 11.78 -17.41
N VAL A 666 13.00 10.56 -17.17
CA VAL A 666 11.95 9.89 -17.95
C VAL A 666 11.05 9.05 -17.06
N HIS A 667 9.76 8.96 -17.37
CA HIS A 667 8.82 8.21 -16.54
C HIS A 667 8.76 6.74 -16.97
N LEU A 668 8.98 5.80 -16.06
CA LEU A 668 9.01 4.37 -16.41
C LEU A 668 7.62 3.73 -16.57
N ASN A 669 6.56 4.32 -16.00
CA ASN A 669 5.23 3.69 -16.04
C ASN A 669 4.65 3.60 -17.46
N TRP A 670 5.22 4.34 -18.43
CA TRP A 670 4.90 4.22 -19.85
C TRP A 670 5.06 2.78 -20.36
N ILE A 671 5.97 2.00 -19.77
CA ILE A 671 6.30 0.65 -20.21
C ILE A 671 5.92 -0.44 -19.19
N ILE A 672 5.33 -0.08 -18.05
CA ILE A 672 4.85 -1.06 -17.06
C ILE A 672 3.40 -1.42 -17.40
N PRO A 673 3.06 -2.69 -17.68
CA PRO A 673 1.68 -3.10 -17.90
C PRO A 673 0.81 -2.91 -16.64
N ASN A 674 -0.47 -2.56 -16.81
CA ASN A 674 -1.45 -2.60 -15.72
C ASN A 674 -1.84 -4.06 -15.46
N ALA A 675 -1.08 -4.74 -14.60
CA ALA A 675 -1.28 -6.14 -14.30
C ALA A 675 -1.29 -6.37 -12.78
N GLY A 676 -2.36 -6.99 -12.29
CA GLY A 676 -2.54 -7.30 -10.89
C GLY A 676 -1.96 -8.66 -10.48
N ASP A 677 -1.60 -8.80 -9.21
CA ASP A 677 -1.42 -10.12 -8.58
C ASP A 677 -2.75 -10.90 -8.60
N PRO A 678 -2.72 -12.22 -8.79
CA PRO A 678 -3.93 -13.01 -9.06
C PRO A 678 -4.84 -13.16 -7.83
N ILE A 679 -4.36 -12.80 -6.62
CA ILE A 679 -5.12 -12.96 -5.39
C ILE A 679 -5.71 -11.62 -4.95
N GLY A 680 -4.88 -10.64 -4.59
CA GLY A 680 -5.30 -9.35 -4.05
C GLY A 680 -5.57 -8.28 -5.11
N GLY A 681 -5.18 -8.52 -6.36
CA GLY A 681 -5.31 -7.55 -7.45
C GLY A 681 -4.42 -6.33 -7.28
N ALA A 682 -3.27 -6.42 -6.62
CA ALA A 682 -2.30 -5.32 -6.52
C ALA A 682 -1.44 -5.24 -7.78
N GLN A 683 -1.11 -4.03 -8.20
CA GLN A 683 -0.22 -3.79 -9.33
C GLN A 683 1.16 -4.44 -9.11
N ARG A 684 1.62 -5.19 -10.10
CA ARG A 684 2.92 -5.85 -10.09
C ARG A 684 4.01 -4.91 -10.61
N TRP A 685 4.51 -4.04 -9.73
CA TRP A 685 5.47 -3.00 -10.11
C TRP A 685 6.84 -3.54 -10.50
N MET A 686 7.22 -4.72 -10.00
CA MET A 686 8.59 -5.21 -10.05
C MET A 686 8.75 -6.51 -10.87
N ASP A 687 7.76 -6.83 -11.71
CA ASP A 687 7.71 -8.07 -12.52
C ASP A 687 7.90 -7.85 -14.03
N THR A 688 8.05 -6.60 -14.47
CA THR A 688 8.05 -6.30 -15.91
C THR A 688 9.36 -6.76 -16.53
N VAL A 689 9.29 -7.75 -17.42
CA VAL A 689 10.43 -8.19 -18.23
C VAL A 689 10.65 -7.18 -19.37
N VAL A 690 11.90 -6.80 -19.58
CA VAL A 690 12.30 -5.80 -20.58
C VAL A 690 13.55 -6.21 -21.34
N LYS A 691 13.69 -5.66 -22.55
CA LYS A 691 14.92 -5.67 -23.34
C LYS A 691 15.61 -4.32 -23.27
N VAL A 692 16.93 -4.35 -23.15
CA VAL A 692 17.78 -3.15 -23.13
C VAL A 692 18.68 -3.14 -24.36
N THR A 693 18.66 -2.03 -25.09
CA THR A 693 19.50 -1.80 -26.27
C THR A 693 20.08 -0.39 -26.23
N LYS A 694 21.24 -0.16 -26.85
CA LYS A 694 21.79 1.19 -26.99
C LYS A 694 20.88 2.02 -27.91
N ALA A 695 20.59 3.26 -27.51
CA ALA A 695 19.62 4.14 -28.19
C ALA A 695 20.25 4.94 -29.34
#